data_AF-A0A1S8FEM7-F1
#
_entry.id   AF-A0A1S8FEM7-F1
#
_cell.length_a   1.000
_cell.length_b   1.000
_cell.length_c   1.000
_cell.angle_alpha   90.00
_cell.angle_beta   90.00
_cell.angle_gamma   90.00
#
_symmetry.space_group_name_H-M   'P 1'
#
loop_
_entity.id
_entity.type
_entity.pdbx_description
1 polymer ?
#
loop_
_entity_poly.entity_id
_entity_poly.type
_entity_poly.pdbx_seq_one_letter_code
_entity_poly.pdbx_strand_id
1 'polypeptide(L)'
;MRHLYKQALLGAVLCAAACGTSFAQTTVAGTTPGQFSVNESGAATYSIPIQVPPGVAGMQPQLSLEYNSQSGNGLLGMGWSLSGLSAITRCPRTMAQDGVRGGVGYDMNDRFCLDGQRLILVSGTYGAANSEYRTERESFSKITAYGSAGNGPAYFTMQTKAGLTMELGNTADSKIEAQGKPTVRVWALNRVQDVKSNFMTFSYAEDSANGDFYPLRIDYAGNASIGQVPANSVQLVPTATARLDVQTAYQAGALIKTSKRLGNIQTYTGTTLVSDYRLEYLVQASAVERSKIASVVGCDSVGDCLPATRLEWTSESGASYVQGNYQAPGNALVWQNGYCQTFVVDVDGDGRADLVQVANATYDAQVLLSDGNGSFVRAWQSASNVGPFWRASYGATIPVDVNGDGRTDFIQIANAYAQAQVLIAQPDGSYVQGSYQAPGTGPDWSPAGPMWSIGFASTFIADVNGDGLADVVQVVNATYDAQVLLSNGNGSFVRAWQSASNVGPFWRASYGATIPVDVNGDGRTDFVQIADAYEQAQVLIAQPDGSYVQGSYQAPTALPFWRNNYARTFSGNFRGLEKADLVQIANDYSQAQTLFAGTLSVQSDLVRSTVNGGGASFAPNYAPLTNSAIYTKDSGPNAAVYPKVDLQYPQYVVSTVSTSNGVGGVNTVEYSYGGLKAEQGTGRGSLGFRWMKSKSVANNIESYTEFNQNHPFTGTVAKNETRLAGSGNAGLLKRTTNTYAQSPGSAGASVFVYPSQSVEESWDLSGTPYPSSSTSYVYGQNPQYGDPTQITVSNSEGSSKTTVNEYWPANTGSGNWILGRLKKASVTSVKP
;
A
#
# COMPACT_ATOMS: atom_id res chain seq x y z
N MET A 1 53.01 17.99 2.64
CA MET A 1 51.70 17.29 2.56
C MET A 1 51.70 15.96 3.31
N ARG A 2 51.95 16.00 4.64
CA ARG A 2 52.04 14.80 5.52
C ARG A 2 51.52 15.04 6.94
N HIS A 3 50.68 16.06 7.17
CA HIS A 3 50.28 16.47 8.53
C HIS A 3 48.77 16.68 8.78
N LEU A 4 47.87 16.24 7.90
CA LEU A 4 46.41 16.38 8.09
C LEU A 4 45.65 15.08 8.43
N TYR A 5 46.37 13.96 8.70
CA TYR A 5 45.77 12.64 8.90
C TYR A 5 45.53 12.22 10.38
N LYS A 6 45.56 13.14 11.35
CA LYS A 6 45.57 12.76 12.79
C LYS A 6 44.42 13.28 13.68
N GLN A 7 43.36 13.91 13.15
CA GLN A 7 42.26 14.41 14.00
C GLN A 7 40.83 14.00 13.62
N ALA A 8 40.60 13.05 12.71
CA ALA A 8 39.25 12.63 12.29
C ALA A 8 38.78 11.27 12.87
N LEU A 9 39.30 10.81 14.01
CA LEU A 9 39.05 9.45 14.52
C LEU A 9 38.27 9.38 15.85
N LEU A 10 37.54 10.43 16.23
CA LEU A 10 36.77 10.48 17.48
C LEU A 10 35.29 10.92 17.37
N GLY A 11 34.70 11.00 16.18
CA GLY A 11 33.30 11.44 16.07
C GLY A 11 32.59 10.95 14.81
N ALA A 12 32.36 9.64 14.70
CA ALA A 12 31.46 9.04 13.71
C ALA A 12 31.33 7.52 13.93
N VAL A 13 30.77 7.06 15.05
CA VAL A 13 30.33 5.66 15.20
C VAL A 13 29.08 5.63 16.07
N LEU A 14 27.95 6.08 15.51
CA LEU A 14 26.59 5.85 16.03
C LEU A 14 25.56 6.26 14.96
N CYS A 15 25.64 5.63 13.78
CA CYS A 15 24.53 5.64 12.82
C CYS A 15 24.75 4.54 11.77
N ALA A 16 24.52 3.29 12.15
CA ALA A 16 24.56 2.15 11.23
C ALA A 16 23.39 1.20 11.53
N ALA A 17 22.16 1.73 11.41
CA ALA A 17 20.92 0.96 11.29
C ALA A 17 19.78 1.89 10.82
N ALA A 18 20.03 2.67 9.77
CA ALA A 18 19.01 3.36 8.97
C ALA A 18 19.71 3.81 7.68
N CYS A 19 19.72 2.97 6.65
CA CYS A 19 20.12 3.40 5.32
C CYS A 19 18.92 4.08 4.66
N GLY A 20 18.47 5.19 5.26
CA GLY A 20 17.85 6.26 4.51
C GLY A 20 18.97 7.20 4.11
N THR A 21 19.04 7.58 2.85
CA THR A 21 19.84 8.73 2.44
C THR A 21 19.42 9.92 3.30
N SER A 22 20.26 10.34 4.24
CA SER A 22 20.10 11.63 4.91
C SER A 22 20.48 12.71 3.89
N PHE A 23 19.55 12.99 2.99
CA PHE A 23 19.60 14.25 2.25
C PHE A 23 19.47 15.36 3.28
N ALA A 24 20.46 16.26 3.31
CA ALA A 24 20.41 17.45 4.15
C ALA A 24 19.09 18.17 3.87
N GLN A 25 18.29 18.39 4.93
CA GLN A 25 17.07 19.19 4.87
C GLN A 25 17.46 20.56 4.30
N THR A 26 17.05 20.86 3.07
CA THR A 26 17.25 22.18 2.47
C THR A 26 16.25 23.15 3.10
N THR A 27 16.52 23.55 4.34
CA THR A 27 15.83 24.69 4.94
C THR A 27 16.39 25.95 4.32
N VAL A 28 15.79 26.39 3.21
CA VAL A 28 15.98 27.77 2.76
C VAL A 28 15.25 28.64 3.78
N ALA A 29 15.98 29.52 4.48
CA ALA A 29 15.39 30.45 5.42
C ALA A 29 14.25 31.24 4.73
N GLY A 30 13.11 31.38 5.40
CA GLY A 30 11.92 32.04 4.85
C GLY A 30 11.00 31.14 4.00
N THR A 31 11.12 29.81 4.10
CA THR A 31 10.21 28.85 3.46
C THR A 31 9.66 27.83 4.45
N THR A 32 8.46 27.31 4.19
CA THR A 32 7.94 26.15 4.93
C THR A 32 8.86 24.95 4.67
N PRO A 33 9.46 24.32 5.70
CA PRO A 33 10.35 23.18 5.49
C PRO A 33 9.64 22.04 4.79
N GLY A 34 10.29 21.43 3.80
CA GLY A 34 9.74 20.29 3.08
C GLY A 34 10.83 19.45 2.43
N GLN A 35 10.65 18.13 2.39
CA GLN A 35 11.62 17.20 1.83
C GLN A 35 10.94 16.17 0.92
N PHE A 36 11.40 16.11 -0.32
CA PHE A 36 11.02 15.06 -1.28
C PHE A 36 11.96 13.85 -1.17
N SER A 37 11.43 12.64 -1.36
CA SER A 37 12.22 11.42 -1.55
C SER A 37 11.48 10.39 -2.43
N VAL A 38 12.20 9.35 -2.83
CA VAL A 38 11.61 8.12 -3.39
C VAL A 38 11.95 6.98 -2.45
N ASN A 39 10.93 6.31 -1.91
CA ASN A 39 11.13 5.25 -0.93
C ASN A 39 11.43 3.89 -1.60
N GLU A 40 11.66 2.88 -0.78
CA GLU A 40 12.01 1.52 -1.19
C GLU A 40 10.84 0.76 -1.85
N SER A 41 9.60 1.27 -1.74
CA SER A 41 8.44 0.77 -2.50
C SER A 41 8.25 1.48 -3.84
N GLY A 42 9.18 2.36 -4.23
CA GLY A 42 9.12 3.14 -5.46
C GLY A 42 8.10 4.28 -5.44
N ALA A 43 7.53 4.61 -4.27
CA ALA A 43 6.62 5.73 -4.11
C ALA A 43 7.37 7.05 -4.02
N ALA A 44 6.77 8.12 -4.57
CA ALA A 44 7.19 9.48 -4.27
C ALA A 44 6.68 9.85 -2.88
N THR A 45 7.57 10.39 -2.04
CA THR A 45 7.21 10.88 -0.71
C THR A 45 7.57 12.35 -0.54
N TYR A 46 6.76 13.08 0.24
CA TYR A 46 7.04 14.47 0.60
C TYR A 46 6.66 14.75 2.05
N SER A 47 7.63 15.15 2.87
CA SER A 47 7.46 15.41 4.31
C SER A 47 7.50 16.91 4.60
N ILE A 48 6.50 17.43 5.31
CA ILE A 48 6.47 18.79 5.87
C ILE A 48 6.40 18.68 7.39
N PRO A 49 7.53 18.83 8.11
CA PRO A 49 7.53 18.78 9.57
C PRO A 49 6.83 20.01 10.16
N ILE A 50 5.98 19.77 11.16
CA ILE A 50 5.30 20.83 11.91
C ILE A 50 6.23 21.30 13.03
N GLN A 51 6.64 22.57 12.96
CA GLN A 51 7.44 23.19 14.01
C GLN A 51 6.52 23.58 15.17
N VAL A 52 6.84 23.11 16.36
CA VAL A 52 6.10 23.37 17.60
C VAL A 52 6.99 24.11 18.59
N PRO A 53 6.43 24.97 19.48
CA PRO A 53 7.18 25.55 20.59
C PRO A 53 7.95 24.47 21.38
N PRO A 54 9.18 24.75 21.85
CA PRO A 54 9.96 23.75 22.56
C PRO A 54 9.26 23.19 23.81
N GLY A 55 9.38 21.89 24.00
CA GLY A 55 8.89 21.20 25.20
C GLY A 55 9.92 21.15 26.33
N VAL A 56 9.48 20.78 27.54
CA VAL A 56 10.39 20.60 28.69
C VAL A 56 11.31 19.41 28.42
N ALA A 57 12.62 19.62 28.55
CA ALA A 57 13.64 18.59 28.30
C ALA A 57 13.55 17.91 26.91
N GLY A 58 13.02 18.63 25.91
CA GLY A 58 12.83 18.09 24.56
C GLY A 58 11.59 17.20 24.40
N MET A 59 10.74 17.07 25.43
CA MET A 59 9.45 16.40 25.30
C MET A 59 8.43 17.29 24.61
N GLN A 60 8.33 17.15 23.30
CA GLN A 60 7.38 17.86 22.46
C GLN A 60 6.82 16.93 21.38
N PRO A 61 5.64 17.25 20.80
CA PRO A 61 5.10 16.51 19.67
C PRO A 61 6.04 16.55 18.47
N GLN A 62 6.17 15.42 17.78
CA GLN A 62 6.90 15.30 16.51
C GLN A 62 5.88 14.96 15.42
N LEU A 63 5.27 15.99 14.83
CA LEU A 63 4.26 15.84 13.78
C LEU A 63 4.83 16.22 12.41
N SER A 64 4.35 15.56 11.36
CA SER A 64 4.59 15.97 9.98
C SER A 64 3.40 15.65 9.09
N LEU A 65 3.21 16.47 8.05
CA LEU A 65 2.36 16.11 6.92
C LEU A 65 3.20 15.26 5.98
N GLU A 66 2.72 14.06 5.67
CA GLU A 66 3.43 13.09 4.83
C GLU A 66 2.60 12.76 3.60
N TYR A 67 3.13 13.11 2.42
CA TYR A 67 2.65 12.60 1.16
C TYR A 67 3.33 11.29 0.81
N ASN A 68 2.58 10.34 0.30
CA ASN A 68 3.07 9.11 -0.32
C ASN A 68 2.17 8.79 -1.53
N SER A 69 2.76 8.68 -2.72
CA SER A 69 2.03 8.46 -3.97
C SER A 69 1.29 7.11 -4.06
N GLN A 70 1.52 6.19 -3.12
CA GLN A 70 0.84 4.90 -3.02
C GLN A 70 -0.17 4.88 -1.87
N SER A 71 -0.37 5.99 -1.16
CA SER A 71 -1.37 6.13 -0.10
C SER A 71 -2.71 6.62 -0.65
N GLY A 72 -3.80 6.08 -0.10
CA GLY A 72 -5.17 6.43 -0.49
C GLY A 72 -5.65 7.76 0.08
N ASN A 73 -6.97 7.95 0.03
CA ASN A 73 -7.64 9.12 0.61
C ASN A 73 -7.75 9.00 2.14
N GLY A 74 -7.68 10.13 2.85
CA GLY A 74 -7.79 10.15 4.31
C GLY A 74 -8.12 11.53 4.89
N LEU A 75 -7.76 11.75 6.15
CA LEU A 75 -7.99 13.02 6.88
C LEU A 75 -7.39 14.24 6.18
N LEU A 76 -6.32 14.05 5.40
CA LEU A 76 -5.63 15.12 4.70
C LEU A 76 -5.85 15.10 3.19
N GLY A 77 -6.71 14.21 2.67
CA GLY A 77 -6.92 14.02 1.24
C GLY A 77 -6.03 12.92 0.63
N MET A 78 -6.05 12.79 -0.70
CA MET A 78 -5.31 11.77 -1.45
C MET A 78 -3.81 11.82 -1.17
N GLY A 79 -3.23 10.67 -0.84
CA GLY A 79 -1.78 10.51 -0.66
C GLY A 79 -1.23 11.15 0.61
N TRP A 80 -2.00 11.99 1.33
CA TRP A 80 -1.53 12.74 2.49
C TRP A 80 -2.01 12.13 3.81
N SER A 81 -1.11 12.06 4.78
CA SER A 81 -1.37 11.59 6.14
C SER A 81 -0.66 12.47 7.18
N LEU A 82 -1.10 12.38 8.43
CA LEU A 82 -0.46 13.05 9.55
C LEU A 82 0.36 12.01 10.30
N SER A 83 1.68 12.20 10.35
CA SER A 83 2.58 11.33 11.12
C SER A 83 2.74 11.83 12.56
N GLY A 84 3.27 10.97 13.44
CA GLY A 84 3.58 11.30 14.82
C GLY A 84 2.52 10.90 15.85
N LEU A 85 1.50 10.14 15.43
CA LEU A 85 0.44 9.62 16.28
C LEU A 85 0.42 8.09 16.22
N SER A 86 0.90 7.42 17.28
CA SER A 86 0.85 5.96 17.37
C SER A 86 -0.54 5.46 17.76
N ALA A 87 -0.87 4.25 17.33
CA ALA A 87 -2.07 3.55 17.74
C ALA A 87 -1.86 2.04 17.77
N ILE A 88 -2.57 1.37 18.67
CA ILE A 88 -2.80 -0.08 18.55
C ILE A 88 -4.12 -0.27 17.83
N THR A 89 -4.14 -1.13 16.82
CA THR A 89 -5.32 -1.52 16.06
C THR A 89 -5.50 -3.03 16.10
N ARG A 90 -6.72 -3.48 15.78
CA ARG A 90 -6.94 -4.90 15.50
C ARG A 90 -6.40 -5.26 14.12
N CYS A 91 -5.79 -6.43 14.01
CA CYS A 91 -5.28 -6.99 12.77
C CYS A 91 -5.61 -8.49 12.63
N PRO A 92 -5.64 -9.03 11.40
CA PRO A 92 -5.99 -10.42 11.15
C PRO A 92 -5.04 -11.45 11.80
N ARG A 93 -5.54 -12.67 12.00
CA ARG A 93 -4.69 -13.85 12.16
C ARG A 93 -4.13 -14.29 10.82
N THR A 94 -2.88 -14.74 10.83
CA THR A 94 -2.18 -15.21 9.64
C THR A 94 -1.69 -16.64 9.85
N MET A 95 -1.51 -17.41 8.78
CA MET A 95 -0.89 -18.73 8.91
C MET A 95 0.55 -18.62 9.41
N ALA A 96 1.27 -17.57 9.02
CA ALA A 96 2.67 -17.36 9.36
C ALA A 96 2.90 -17.20 10.88
N GLN A 97 2.01 -16.49 11.55
CA GLN A 97 2.14 -16.16 12.97
C GLN A 97 1.23 -17.02 13.86
N ASP A 98 0.06 -17.45 13.36
CA ASP A 98 -0.97 -18.13 14.16
C ASP A 98 -1.28 -19.56 13.72
N GLY A 99 -0.73 -20.02 12.59
CA GLY A 99 -1.06 -21.32 11.99
C GLY A 99 -2.49 -21.41 11.41
N VAL A 100 -3.24 -20.32 11.43
CA VAL A 100 -4.62 -20.23 10.94
C VAL A 100 -4.90 -18.85 10.38
N ARG A 101 -5.69 -18.76 9.30
CA ARG A 101 -6.19 -17.49 8.78
C ARG A 101 -7.47 -17.07 9.49
N GLY A 102 -7.61 -15.78 9.75
CA GLY A 102 -8.88 -15.21 10.21
C GLY A 102 -8.85 -13.69 10.12
N GLY A 103 -9.87 -13.11 9.50
CA GLY A 103 -10.05 -11.64 9.47
C GLY A 103 -10.32 -11.07 10.87
N VAL A 104 -10.39 -9.74 10.94
CA VAL A 104 -10.82 -9.05 12.17
C VAL A 104 -12.33 -9.22 12.32
N GLY A 105 -12.76 -9.92 13.37
CA GLY A 105 -14.17 -10.21 13.69
C GLY A 105 -14.76 -9.37 14.83
N TYR A 106 -13.93 -8.61 15.56
CA TYR A 106 -14.24 -8.01 16.86
C TYR A 106 -14.57 -9.05 17.95
N ASP A 107 -13.84 -10.17 17.90
CA ASP A 107 -13.94 -11.29 18.83
C ASP A 107 -12.60 -11.56 19.55
N MET A 108 -12.53 -12.66 20.30
CA MET A 108 -11.33 -13.06 21.04
C MET A 108 -10.24 -13.68 20.15
N ASN A 109 -10.52 -13.93 18.87
CA ASN A 109 -9.55 -14.47 17.90
C ASN A 109 -8.74 -13.38 17.21
N ASP A 110 -9.22 -12.14 17.25
CA ASP A 110 -8.52 -10.97 16.74
C ASP A 110 -7.16 -10.78 17.39
N ARG A 111 -6.32 -10.06 16.68
CA ARG A 111 -4.96 -9.80 17.09
C ARG A 111 -4.68 -8.32 17.06
N PHE A 112 -3.61 -7.90 17.70
CA PHE A 112 -3.27 -6.50 17.88
C PHE A 112 -1.99 -6.16 17.12
N CYS A 113 -1.98 -4.99 16.52
CA CYS A 113 -0.85 -4.44 15.79
C CYS A 113 -0.58 -3.02 16.28
N LEU A 114 0.65 -2.73 16.68
CA LEU A 114 1.13 -1.38 17.00
C LEU A 114 1.66 -0.76 15.71
N ASP A 115 1.03 0.31 15.22
CA ASP A 115 1.44 0.99 13.99
C ASP A 115 1.60 0.02 12.79
N GLY A 116 0.68 -0.95 12.69
CA GLY A 116 0.69 -2.02 11.68
C GLY A 116 1.58 -3.22 12.02
N GLN A 117 2.41 -3.13 13.06
CA GLN A 117 3.32 -4.19 13.47
C GLN A 117 2.70 -5.14 14.50
N ARG A 118 2.72 -6.44 14.20
CA ARG A 118 2.12 -7.48 15.02
C ARG A 118 2.63 -7.50 16.48
N LEU A 119 1.70 -7.52 17.44
CA LEU A 119 1.95 -7.80 18.85
C LEU A 119 1.93 -9.31 19.15
N ILE A 120 3.00 -9.76 19.80
CA ILE A 120 3.30 -11.13 20.22
C ILE A 120 3.18 -11.21 21.74
N LEU A 121 2.37 -12.14 22.24
CA LEU A 121 2.16 -12.36 23.67
C LEU A 121 3.44 -12.89 24.34
N VAL A 122 3.79 -12.29 25.47
CA VAL A 122 4.90 -12.69 26.35
C VAL A 122 4.39 -13.48 27.54
N SER A 123 3.35 -12.96 28.20
CA SER A 123 2.77 -13.52 29.41
C SER A 123 1.29 -13.11 29.54
N GLY A 124 0.52 -13.90 30.30
CA GLY A 124 -0.94 -13.72 30.43
C GLY A 124 -1.73 -14.50 29.38
N THR A 125 -2.89 -13.98 29.00
CA THR A 125 -3.80 -14.58 28.03
C THR A 125 -4.11 -13.56 26.94
N TYR A 126 -3.92 -13.91 25.67
CA TYR A 126 -4.11 -12.95 24.56
C TYR A 126 -5.47 -12.23 24.67
N GLY A 127 -5.44 -10.90 24.60
CA GLY A 127 -6.63 -10.05 24.75
C GLY A 127 -7.12 -9.80 26.17
N ALA A 128 -6.60 -10.49 27.18
CA ALA A 128 -7.00 -10.30 28.57
C ALA A 128 -6.16 -9.20 29.27
N ALA A 129 -6.75 -8.59 30.29
CA ALA A 129 -6.05 -7.65 31.18
C ALA A 129 -4.80 -8.28 31.82
N ASN A 130 -3.79 -7.45 32.08
CA ASN A 130 -2.47 -7.79 32.59
C ASN A 130 -1.61 -8.67 31.67
N SER A 131 -2.02 -8.85 30.41
CA SER A 131 -1.21 -9.54 29.42
C SER A 131 -0.13 -8.63 28.86
N GLU A 132 1.05 -9.18 28.68
CA GLU A 132 2.23 -8.46 28.22
C GLU A 132 2.59 -8.87 26.78
N TYR A 133 3.00 -7.92 25.96
CA TYR A 133 3.31 -8.10 24.54
C TYR A 133 4.64 -7.46 24.14
N ARG A 134 5.20 -7.95 23.03
CA ARG A 134 6.27 -7.32 22.24
C ARG A 134 5.85 -7.23 20.78
N THR A 135 6.56 -6.44 20.00
CA THR A 135 6.38 -6.42 18.55
C THR A 135 7.14 -7.59 17.89
N GLU A 136 6.63 -8.13 16.77
CA GLU A 136 7.26 -9.29 16.09
C GLU A 136 8.71 -9.03 15.70
N ARG A 137 9.00 -7.93 14.98
CA ARG A 137 10.34 -7.35 14.96
C ARG A 137 10.57 -6.57 16.25
N GLU A 138 11.53 -7.00 17.04
CA GLU A 138 11.70 -6.45 18.38
C GLU A 138 12.02 -4.94 18.34
N SER A 139 11.15 -4.16 18.97
CA SER A 139 11.31 -2.71 19.18
C SER A 139 11.86 -2.40 20.58
N PHE A 140 11.99 -3.42 21.42
CA PHE A 140 12.34 -3.36 22.83
C PHE A 140 11.36 -2.53 23.67
N SER A 141 10.12 -2.42 23.19
CA SER A 141 9.02 -1.80 23.92
C SER A 141 8.24 -2.87 24.67
N LYS A 142 7.95 -2.63 25.95
CA LYS A 142 7.05 -3.45 26.74
C LYS A 142 5.62 -2.92 26.63
N ILE A 143 4.71 -3.70 26.08
CA ILE A 143 3.30 -3.34 25.95
C ILE A 143 2.49 -4.18 26.95
N THR A 144 1.62 -3.54 27.74
CA THR A 144 0.79 -4.23 28.75
C THR A 144 -0.67 -3.84 28.56
N ALA A 145 -1.56 -4.84 28.50
CA ALA A 145 -3.01 -4.66 28.38
C ALA A 145 -3.67 -4.42 29.74
N TYR A 146 -4.66 -3.53 29.81
CA TYR A 146 -5.39 -3.22 31.03
C TYR A 146 -6.90 -3.16 30.80
N GLY A 147 -7.65 -3.54 31.84
CA GLY A 147 -9.12 -3.56 31.81
C GLY A 147 -9.69 -4.49 30.75
N SER A 148 -11.01 -4.42 30.56
CA SER A 148 -11.73 -5.15 29.51
C SER A 148 -12.81 -4.25 28.91
N ALA A 149 -12.94 -4.27 27.59
CA ALA A 149 -13.96 -3.56 26.82
C ALA A 149 -14.41 -4.44 25.63
N GLY A 150 -15.62 -4.99 25.73
CA GLY A 150 -16.10 -6.00 24.78
C GLY A 150 -15.17 -7.21 24.72
N ASN A 151 -14.74 -7.59 23.52
CA ASN A 151 -13.83 -8.72 23.30
C ASN A 151 -12.36 -8.28 23.25
N GLY A 152 -11.84 -7.67 24.32
CA GLY A 152 -10.43 -7.30 24.40
C GLY A 152 -10.12 -6.29 25.51
N PRO A 153 -8.89 -5.77 25.54
CA PRO A 153 -8.45 -4.80 26.56
C PRO A 153 -9.20 -3.48 26.48
N ALA A 154 -9.36 -2.81 27.62
CA ALA A 154 -9.88 -1.45 27.64
C ALA A 154 -8.83 -0.46 27.11
N TYR A 155 -7.56 -0.62 27.51
CA TYR A 155 -6.45 0.21 27.07
C TYR A 155 -5.11 -0.53 27.16
N PHE A 156 -4.05 0.07 26.61
CA PHE A 156 -2.69 -0.43 26.73
C PHE A 156 -1.76 0.63 27.33
N THR A 157 -0.73 0.18 28.03
CA THR A 157 0.46 1.01 28.31
C THR A 157 1.66 0.45 27.55
N MET A 158 2.51 1.34 27.05
CA MET A 158 3.73 0.99 26.34
C MET A 158 4.92 1.70 26.98
N GLN A 159 5.92 0.93 27.38
CA GLN A 159 7.18 1.45 27.91
C GLN A 159 8.28 1.22 26.87
N THR A 160 8.83 2.29 26.31
CA THR A 160 9.80 2.20 25.21
C THR A 160 11.23 2.09 25.74
N LYS A 161 12.15 1.61 24.90
CA LYS A 161 13.60 1.60 25.20
C LYS A 161 14.15 3.00 25.51
N ALA A 162 13.54 4.06 24.95
CA ALA A 162 13.92 5.44 25.21
C ALA A 162 13.50 5.95 26.60
N GLY A 163 12.81 5.14 27.41
CA GLY A 163 12.34 5.53 28.74
C GLY A 163 11.06 6.36 28.72
N LEU A 164 10.27 6.26 27.65
CA LEU A 164 8.94 6.86 27.57
C LEU A 164 7.89 5.85 28.01
N THR A 165 6.93 6.30 28.81
CA THR A 165 5.68 5.58 29.08
C THR A 165 4.58 6.23 28.26
N MET A 166 3.90 5.44 27.43
CA MET A 166 2.78 5.85 26.61
C MET A 166 1.51 5.13 27.04
N GLU A 167 0.38 5.82 26.99
CA GLU A 167 -0.95 5.23 27.20
C GLU A 167 -1.73 5.32 25.90
N LEU A 168 -2.40 4.22 25.54
CA LEU A 168 -3.19 4.11 24.32
C LEU A 168 -4.61 3.64 24.67
N GLY A 169 -5.62 4.45 24.35
CA GLY A 169 -7.03 4.18 24.62
C GLY A 169 -7.47 4.32 26.06
N ASN A 170 -6.72 5.03 26.91
CA ASN A 170 -7.02 5.17 28.34
C ASN A 170 -8.00 6.34 28.65
N THR A 171 -8.47 7.05 27.63
CA THR A 171 -9.53 8.06 27.73
C THR A 171 -10.72 7.66 26.86
N ALA A 172 -11.90 8.20 27.15
CA ALA A 172 -13.10 7.85 26.39
C ALA A 172 -12.96 8.17 24.91
N ASP A 173 -12.29 9.28 24.56
CA ASP A 173 -12.08 9.78 23.20
C ASP A 173 -10.90 9.13 22.45
N SER A 174 -10.03 8.38 23.13
CA SER A 174 -8.91 7.68 22.49
C SER A 174 -9.17 6.19 22.30
N LYS A 175 -10.33 5.73 22.75
CA LYS A 175 -10.71 4.32 22.79
C LYS A 175 -11.86 4.13 21.81
N ILE A 176 -11.51 4.01 20.54
CA ILE A 176 -12.48 4.02 19.45
C ILE A 176 -13.14 2.65 19.35
N GLU A 177 -14.39 2.52 19.81
CA GLU A 177 -15.17 1.29 19.62
C GLU A 177 -15.60 1.06 18.18
N ALA A 178 -15.74 -0.22 17.82
CA ALA A 178 -16.35 -0.60 16.56
C ALA A 178 -17.84 -0.20 16.58
N GLN A 179 -18.29 0.54 15.55
CA GLN A 179 -19.66 1.04 15.49
C GLN A 179 -20.68 -0.10 15.72
N GLY A 180 -21.62 0.13 16.64
CA GLY A 180 -22.65 -0.84 17.02
C GLY A 180 -22.17 -1.99 17.92
N LYS A 181 -20.92 -1.97 18.41
CA LYS A 181 -20.34 -3.02 19.27
C LYS A 181 -19.63 -2.42 20.50
N PRO A 182 -19.54 -3.15 21.62
CA PRO A 182 -18.78 -2.71 22.80
C PRO A 182 -17.26 -2.96 22.67
N THR A 183 -16.82 -3.56 21.57
CA THR A 183 -15.42 -3.97 21.35
C THR A 183 -14.60 -2.85 20.73
N VAL A 184 -13.47 -2.52 21.34
CA VAL A 184 -12.54 -1.48 20.86
C VAL A 184 -11.87 -1.89 19.54
N ARG A 185 -11.87 -0.99 18.55
CA ARG A 185 -11.23 -1.14 17.23
C ARG A 185 -9.84 -0.50 17.20
N VAL A 186 -9.71 0.70 17.77
CA VAL A 186 -8.46 1.48 17.81
C VAL A 186 -8.23 1.99 19.24
N TRP A 187 -7.03 1.75 19.75
CA TRP A 187 -6.51 2.38 20.96
C TRP A 187 -5.51 3.46 20.53
N ALA A 188 -5.99 4.69 20.42
CA ALA A 188 -5.20 5.84 20.00
C ALA A 188 -4.34 6.36 21.17
N LEU A 189 -3.15 6.88 20.87
CA LEU A 189 -2.24 7.47 21.86
C LEU A 189 -2.94 8.60 22.63
N ASN A 190 -3.06 8.51 23.95
CA ASN A 190 -3.68 9.56 24.78
C ASN A 190 -2.70 10.27 25.72
N ARG A 191 -1.55 9.66 26.00
CA ARG A 191 -0.53 10.24 26.90
C ARG A 191 0.87 9.74 26.57
N VAL A 192 1.86 10.61 26.67
CA VAL A 192 3.29 10.26 26.70
C VAL A 192 3.92 10.93 27.90
N GLN A 193 4.76 10.20 28.64
CA GLN A 193 5.46 10.68 29.82
C GLN A 193 6.88 10.14 29.89
N ASP A 194 7.85 10.93 30.33
CA ASP A 194 9.23 10.48 30.55
C ASP A 194 9.47 10.02 31.99
N VAL A 195 10.69 9.53 32.24
CA VAL A 195 11.17 9.13 33.57
C VAL A 195 11.26 10.30 34.59
N LYS A 196 11.14 11.55 34.14
CA LYS A 196 11.13 12.76 34.98
C LYS A 196 9.73 13.35 35.16
N SER A 197 8.70 12.61 34.77
CA SER A 197 7.29 13.00 34.85
C SER A 197 6.92 14.20 34.00
N ASN A 198 7.76 14.62 33.04
CA ASN A 198 7.31 15.52 31.98
C ASN A 198 6.32 14.75 31.12
N PHE A 199 5.24 15.39 30.69
CA PHE A 199 4.20 14.71 29.94
C PHE A 199 3.54 15.58 28.87
N MET A 200 2.91 14.89 27.93
CA MET A 200 1.96 15.42 26.97
C MET A 200 0.73 14.52 26.86
N THR A 201 -0.42 15.11 26.53
CA THR A 201 -1.71 14.44 26.38
C THR A 201 -2.32 14.74 25.02
N PHE A 202 -3.09 13.79 24.51
CA PHE A 202 -3.71 13.84 23.19
C PHE A 202 -5.22 13.65 23.38
N SER A 203 -5.99 14.41 22.63
CA SER A 203 -7.45 14.33 22.62
C SER A 203 -7.98 14.27 21.19
N TYR A 204 -9.14 13.67 21.06
CA TYR A 204 -9.76 13.36 19.79
C TYR A 204 -11.22 13.80 19.78
N ALA A 205 -11.75 14.01 18.59
CA ALA A 205 -13.18 14.10 18.38
C ALA A 205 -13.66 12.75 17.84
N GLU A 206 -14.66 12.17 18.49
CA GLU A 206 -15.28 10.92 18.08
C GLU A 206 -16.71 11.15 17.55
N ASP A 207 -17.05 10.41 16.51
CA ASP A 207 -18.42 10.22 16.03
C ASP A 207 -18.71 8.72 15.97
N SER A 208 -19.12 8.18 17.12
CA SER A 208 -19.42 6.76 17.30
C SER A 208 -20.60 6.29 16.45
N ALA A 209 -21.47 7.19 15.99
CA ALA A 209 -22.58 6.83 15.10
C ALA A 209 -22.08 6.49 13.68
N ASN A 210 -21.00 7.14 13.24
CA ASN A 210 -20.38 6.92 11.92
C ASN A 210 -19.06 6.13 11.98
N GLY A 211 -18.60 5.73 13.18
CA GLY A 211 -17.32 5.05 13.38
C GLY A 211 -16.10 5.90 13.02
N ASP A 212 -16.29 7.23 12.96
CA ASP A 212 -15.30 8.22 12.56
C ASP A 212 -14.62 8.83 13.80
N PHE A 213 -13.35 9.19 13.67
CA PHE A 213 -12.61 9.90 14.71
C PHE A 213 -11.42 10.65 14.09
N TYR A 214 -11.00 11.74 14.72
CA TYR A 214 -9.81 12.47 14.30
C TYR A 214 -9.10 13.17 15.47
N PRO A 215 -7.77 13.34 15.39
CA PRO A 215 -7.02 14.07 16.42
C PRO A 215 -7.48 15.52 16.49
N LEU A 216 -7.72 16.01 17.71
CA LEU A 216 -8.24 17.34 17.97
C LEU A 216 -7.17 18.25 18.56
N ARG A 217 -6.47 17.79 19.59
CA ARG A 217 -5.53 18.63 20.34
C ARG A 217 -4.47 17.82 21.08
N ILE A 218 -3.26 18.36 21.11
CA ILE A 218 -2.13 17.84 21.87
C ILE A 218 -1.67 18.92 22.85
N ASP A 219 -1.72 18.63 24.13
CA ASP A 219 -1.25 19.53 25.20
C ASP A 219 0.07 19.00 25.76
N TYR A 220 1.09 19.84 25.84
CA TYR A 220 2.43 19.43 26.25
C TYR A 220 3.15 20.49 27.11
N ALA A 221 4.38 20.16 27.54
CA ALA A 221 5.15 20.90 28.54
C ALA A 221 4.51 20.88 29.95
N GLY A 222 3.82 19.78 30.30
CA GLY A 222 3.36 19.50 31.65
C GLY A 222 4.41 18.73 32.47
N ASN A 223 4.34 18.79 33.80
CA ASN A 223 5.12 17.93 34.70
C ASN A 223 4.26 17.43 35.86
N ALA A 224 4.02 16.12 35.92
CA ALA A 224 3.10 15.52 36.87
C ALA A 224 3.65 15.48 38.30
N SER A 225 4.97 15.48 38.49
CA SER A 225 5.60 15.41 39.82
C SER A 225 5.40 16.71 40.62
N ILE A 226 5.43 17.85 39.92
CA ILE A 226 5.23 19.18 40.53
C ILE A 226 3.84 19.77 40.26
N GLY A 227 2.92 19.00 39.67
CA GLY A 227 1.56 19.47 39.34
C GLY A 227 1.51 20.55 38.26
N GLN A 228 2.55 20.69 37.44
CA GLN A 228 2.56 21.63 36.32
C GLN A 228 1.65 21.12 35.21
N VAL A 229 0.62 21.89 34.90
CA VAL A 229 -0.25 21.65 33.75
C VAL A 229 0.48 21.98 32.44
N PRO A 230 0.11 21.34 31.31
CA PRO A 230 0.64 21.70 30.00
C PRO A 230 0.51 23.20 29.69
N ALA A 231 1.62 23.80 29.26
CA ALA A 231 1.68 25.23 28.91
C ALA A 231 1.60 25.48 27.40
N ASN A 232 1.90 24.48 26.57
CA ASN A 232 1.86 24.60 25.11
C ASN A 232 0.82 23.64 24.53
N SER A 233 0.28 23.97 23.37
CA SER A 233 -0.64 23.07 22.66
C SER A 233 -0.47 23.09 21.15
N VAL A 234 -0.83 21.99 20.51
CA VAL A 234 -1.07 21.88 19.06
C VAL A 234 -2.56 21.59 18.88
N GLN A 235 -3.25 22.37 18.07
CA GLN A 235 -4.67 22.21 17.76
C GLN A 235 -4.83 21.85 16.28
N LEU A 236 -5.58 20.79 16.03
CA LEU A 236 -5.87 20.27 14.70
C LEU A 236 -7.29 20.66 14.34
N VAL A 237 -7.41 21.62 13.42
CA VAL A 237 -8.68 22.27 13.11
C VAL A 237 -9.21 21.72 11.78
N PRO A 238 -10.35 21.02 11.77
CA PRO A 238 -10.99 20.58 10.54
C PRO A 238 -11.45 21.75 9.67
N THR A 239 -11.64 21.51 8.38
CA THR A 239 -12.26 22.49 7.48
C THR A 239 -13.68 22.82 7.93
N ALA A 240 -14.06 24.10 7.83
CA ALA A 240 -15.42 24.54 8.15
C ALA A 240 -16.47 23.97 7.17
N THR A 241 -16.08 23.75 5.91
CA THR A 241 -16.90 23.10 4.89
C THR A 241 -16.80 21.59 4.99
N ALA A 242 -17.92 20.90 4.82
CA ALA A 242 -17.91 19.45 4.65
C ALA A 242 -17.14 19.07 3.38
N ARG A 243 -16.38 17.96 3.43
CA ARG A 243 -15.80 17.35 2.24
C ARG A 243 -16.90 16.65 1.44
N LEU A 244 -16.79 16.62 0.12
CA LEU A 244 -17.76 15.93 -0.74
C LEU A 244 -17.46 14.43 -0.89
N ASP A 245 -16.19 14.06 -0.76
CA ASP A 245 -15.65 12.71 -0.98
C ASP A 245 -15.55 11.89 0.32
N VAL A 246 -16.64 11.82 1.07
CA VAL A 246 -16.70 11.07 2.35
C VAL A 246 -16.45 9.59 2.10
N GLN A 247 -15.38 9.02 2.65
CA GLN A 247 -15.08 7.58 2.51
C GLN A 247 -15.94 6.76 3.46
N THR A 248 -16.55 5.67 2.98
CA THR A 248 -17.34 4.74 3.78
C THR A 248 -16.83 3.31 3.59
N ALA A 249 -16.46 2.66 4.68
CA ALA A 249 -15.97 1.29 4.70
C ALA A 249 -16.65 0.48 5.80
N TYR A 250 -16.58 -0.84 5.69
CA TYR A 250 -17.05 -1.76 6.71
C TYR A 250 -15.96 -2.74 7.10
N GLN A 251 -15.87 -3.05 8.40
CA GLN A 251 -15.06 -4.15 8.89
C GLN A 251 -15.94 -5.00 9.80
N ALA A 252 -16.12 -6.28 9.49
CA ALA A 252 -16.97 -7.21 10.24
C ALA A 252 -18.34 -6.62 10.64
N GLY A 253 -18.97 -5.85 9.75
CA GLY A 253 -20.27 -5.21 9.96
C GLY A 253 -20.26 -3.91 10.78
N ALA A 254 -19.10 -3.46 11.25
CA ALA A 254 -18.96 -2.14 11.86
C ALA A 254 -18.67 -1.09 10.79
N LEU A 255 -19.48 -0.03 10.76
CA LEU A 255 -19.31 1.13 9.88
C LEU A 255 -18.06 1.94 10.27
N ILE A 256 -17.30 2.36 9.26
CA ILE A 256 -16.14 3.27 9.40
C ILE A 256 -16.29 4.36 8.35
N LYS A 257 -16.33 5.63 8.78
CA LYS A 257 -16.31 6.78 7.87
C LYS A 257 -15.09 7.66 8.07
N THR A 258 -14.72 8.36 7.00
CA THR A 258 -13.84 9.53 7.06
C THR A 258 -14.63 10.74 6.54
N SER A 259 -15.28 11.46 7.45
CA SER A 259 -16.18 12.58 7.11
C SER A 259 -15.52 13.95 7.20
N LYS A 260 -14.36 14.04 7.85
CA LYS A 260 -13.61 15.29 8.05
C LYS A 260 -12.38 15.38 7.16
N ARG A 261 -11.91 16.62 7.04
CA ARG A 261 -10.66 16.99 6.42
C ARG A 261 -9.97 18.04 7.28
N LEU A 262 -8.66 17.94 7.49
CA LEU A 262 -7.91 18.91 8.27
C LEU A 262 -7.71 20.21 7.46
N GLY A 263 -8.01 21.36 8.04
CA GLY A 263 -7.82 22.68 7.42
C GLY A 263 -6.61 23.43 7.96
N ASN A 264 -6.37 23.34 9.27
CA ASN A 264 -5.24 24.01 9.92
C ASN A 264 -4.57 23.14 10.98
N ILE A 265 -3.28 23.37 11.19
CA ILE A 265 -2.54 22.93 12.38
C ILE A 265 -1.98 24.17 13.06
N GLN A 266 -2.50 24.47 14.24
CA GLN A 266 -2.15 25.67 14.99
C GLN A 266 -1.34 25.30 16.23
N THR A 267 -0.28 26.05 16.52
CA THR A 267 0.55 25.85 17.71
C THR A 267 0.45 27.03 18.64
N TYR A 268 0.45 26.77 19.95
CA TYR A 268 0.20 27.77 20.98
C TYR A 268 1.18 27.65 22.13
N THR A 269 1.50 28.80 22.73
CA THR A 269 2.06 28.91 24.08
C THR A 269 1.07 29.68 24.95
N GLY A 270 0.54 29.02 25.98
CA GLY A 270 -0.64 29.45 26.70
C GLY A 270 -1.82 29.59 25.75
N THR A 271 -2.39 30.78 25.67
CA THR A 271 -3.47 31.15 24.73
C THR A 271 -2.95 31.89 23.49
N THR A 272 -1.64 32.14 23.41
CA THR A 272 -1.04 32.90 22.33
C THR A 272 -0.71 31.97 21.18
N LEU A 273 -1.29 32.23 20.01
CA LEU A 273 -0.94 31.56 18.76
C LEU A 273 0.53 31.83 18.45
N VAL A 274 1.27 30.81 18.02
CA VAL A 274 2.68 30.89 17.65
C VAL A 274 2.85 30.65 16.15
N SER A 275 2.22 29.59 15.63
CA SER A 275 2.21 29.30 14.20
C SER A 275 0.89 28.67 13.76
N ASP A 276 0.52 28.90 12.51
CA ASP A 276 -0.69 28.39 11.86
C ASP A 276 -0.33 27.82 10.48
N TYR A 277 -0.30 26.50 10.36
CA TYR A 277 -0.11 25.79 9.10
C TYR A 277 -1.47 25.60 8.43
N ARG A 278 -1.72 26.32 7.34
CA ARG A 278 -2.99 26.28 6.60
C ARG A 278 -2.87 25.38 5.39
N LEU A 279 -3.87 24.53 5.21
CA LEU A 279 -3.98 23.59 4.10
C LEU A 279 -5.10 24.05 3.17
N GLU A 280 -4.73 24.38 1.94
CA GLU A 280 -5.68 24.73 0.89
C GLU A 280 -5.88 23.53 -0.02
N TYR A 281 -7.14 23.25 -0.36
CA TYR A 281 -7.52 22.13 -1.20
C TYR A 281 -7.98 22.62 -2.58
N LEU A 282 -7.76 21.80 -3.60
CA LEU A 282 -8.43 21.98 -4.88
C LEU A 282 -9.95 21.93 -4.68
N VAL A 283 -10.67 22.79 -5.40
CA VAL A 283 -12.12 22.85 -5.35
C VAL A 283 -12.69 21.55 -5.90
N GLN A 284 -13.60 20.92 -5.15
CA GLN A 284 -14.35 19.75 -5.57
C GLN A 284 -15.67 20.19 -6.20
N ALA A 285 -15.94 19.81 -7.44
CA ALA A 285 -17.22 20.05 -8.12
C ALA A 285 -18.26 18.95 -7.81
N SER A 286 -17.82 17.76 -7.38
CA SER A 286 -18.71 16.63 -7.05
C SER A 286 -18.08 15.68 -6.01
N ALA A 287 -18.85 14.71 -5.53
CA ALA A 287 -18.39 13.66 -4.61
C ALA A 287 -17.42 12.65 -5.23
N VAL A 288 -17.33 12.62 -6.57
CA VAL A 288 -16.37 11.81 -7.34
C VAL A 288 -14.95 12.38 -7.23
N GLU A 289 -14.83 13.70 -7.15
CA GLU A 289 -13.53 14.36 -7.08
C GLU A 289 -12.93 14.21 -5.69
N ARG A 290 -11.74 13.61 -5.61
CA ARG A 290 -11.06 13.39 -4.33
C ARG A 290 -10.41 14.69 -3.81
N SER A 291 -10.41 14.82 -2.48
CA SER A 291 -9.74 15.93 -1.78
C SER A 291 -8.25 15.91 -2.05
N LYS A 292 -7.71 16.96 -2.68
CA LYS A 292 -6.29 17.11 -3.01
C LYS A 292 -5.76 18.42 -2.47
N ILE A 293 -4.65 18.39 -1.72
CA ILE A 293 -4.02 19.61 -1.20
C ILE A 293 -3.39 20.37 -2.37
N ALA A 294 -3.83 21.61 -2.59
CA ALA A 294 -3.28 22.53 -3.57
C ALA A 294 -2.06 23.29 -3.02
N SER A 295 -2.11 23.66 -1.73
CA SER A 295 -0.98 24.32 -1.08
C SER A 295 -0.97 24.16 0.44
N VAL A 296 0.24 24.25 0.99
CA VAL A 296 0.49 24.35 2.43
C VAL A 296 1.26 25.64 2.70
N VAL A 297 0.79 26.42 3.67
CA VAL A 297 1.44 27.67 4.07
C VAL A 297 1.57 27.74 5.59
N GLY A 298 2.74 28.17 6.08
CA GLY A 298 2.95 28.48 7.49
C GLY A 298 2.83 29.98 7.72
N CYS A 299 1.97 30.38 8.65
CA CYS A 299 1.76 31.76 9.06
C CYS A 299 2.09 31.94 10.55
N ASP A 300 2.40 33.17 10.94
CA ASP A 300 2.61 33.54 12.33
C ASP A 300 1.29 33.93 13.04
N SER A 301 1.41 34.50 14.24
CA SER A 301 0.29 34.86 15.10
C SER A 301 -0.54 36.06 14.64
N VAL A 302 0.00 36.90 13.76
CA VAL A 302 -0.69 38.07 13.18
C VAL A 302 -1.20 37.79 11.76
N GLY A 303 -0.87 36.61 11.22
CA GLY A 303 -1.32 36.17 9.90
C GLY A 303 -0.33 36.48 8.78
N ASP A 304 0.90 36.89 9.11
CA ASP A 304 1.96 37.04 8.12
C ASP A 304 2.45 35.64 7.73
N CYS A 305 2.32 35.33 6.44
CA CYS A 305 2.55 33.99 5.91
C CYS A 305 3.85 33.91 5.12
N LEU A 306 4.55 32.77 5.25
CA LEU A 306 5.61 32.40 4.33
C LEU A 306 5.04 32.18 2.92
N PRO A 307 5.86 32.25 1.86
CA PRO A 307 5.41 31.84 0.55
C PRO A 307 4.97 30.36 0.56
N ALA A 308 3.82 30.08 -0.06
CA ALA A 308 3.19 28.77 0.00
C ALA A 308 4.02 27.69 -0.72
N THR A 309 4.04 26.48 -0.16
CA THR A 309 4.43 25.28 -0.90
C THR A 309 3.23 24.85 -1.73
N ARG A 310 3.38 24.84 -3.06
CA ARG A 310 2.30 24.54 -4.02
C ARG A 310 2.46 23.15 -4.61
N LEU A 311 1.33 22.49 -4.82
CA LEU A 311 1.25 21.17 -5.42
C LEU A 311 0.41 21.21 -6.68
N GLU A 312 0.97 20.65 -7.75
CA GLU A 312 0.27 20.38 -8.99
C GLU A 312 0.01 18.89 -9.07
N TRP A 313 -1.21 18.52 -9.46
CA TRP A 313 -1.65 17.14 -9.54
C TRP A 313 -1.79 16.72 -11.00
N THR A 314 -1.68 15.42 -11.24
CA THR A 314 -2.20 14.85 -12.48
C THR A 314 -3.70 15.13 -12.58
N SER A 315 -4.15 15.48 -13.78
CA SER A 315 -5.55 15.76 -14.07
C SER A 315 -6.06 14.77 -15.10
N GLU A 316 -7.32 14.41 -14.94
CA GLU A 316 -8.03 13.64 -15.94
C GLU A 316 -8.56 14.61 -17.00
N SER A 317 -8.06 14.51 -18.22
CA SER A 317 -8.89 14.92 -19.36
C SER A 317 -9.97 13.85 -19.53
N GLY A 318 -11.23 14.26 -19.66
CA GLY A 318 -12.40 13.39 -19.56
C GLY A 318 -12.28 12.04 -20.28
N ALA A 319 -12.97 11.02 -19.73
CA ALA A 319 -12.95 9.66 -20.27
C ALA A 319 -13.44 9.64 -21.73
N SER A 320 -12.51 9.54 -22.66
CA SER A 320 -12.77 9.31 -24.08
C SER A 320 -12.16 7.98 -24.46
N TYR A 321 -12.91 7.11 -25.13
CA TYR A 321 -12.34 5.89 -25.70
C TYR A 321 -11.89 6.16 -27.13
N VAL A 322 -10.65 5.80 -27.44
CA VAL A 322 -10.11 5.87 -28.81
C VAL A 322 -10.01 4.45 -29.34
N GLN A 323 -10.41 4.25 -30.60
CA GLN A 323 -10.20 2.98 -31.26
C GLN A 323 -8.70 2.68 -31.31
N GLY A 324 -8.30 1.56 -30.71
CA GLY A 324 -6.95 1.03 -30.78
C GLY A 324 -6.79 0.17 -32.02
N ASN A 325 -6.50 -1.12 -31.81
CA ASN A 325 -6.33 -2.08 -32.89
C ASN A 325 -7.64 -2.74 -33.32
N TYR A 326 -7.76 -2.98 -34.63
CA TYR A 326 -8.84 -3.72 -35.27
C TYR A 326 -8.27 -4.98 -35.92
N GLN A 327 -8.74 -6.15 -35.49
CA GLN A 327 -8.41 -7.45 -36.07
C GLN A 327 -9.50 -7.84 -37.07
N ALA A 328 -9.14 -7.77 -38.36
CA ALA A 328 -10.04 -7.95 -39.51
C ALA A 328 -10.42 -9.42 -39.77
N PRO A 329 -11.57 -9.68 -40.43
CA PRO A 329 -11.98 -11.05 -40.77
C PRO A 329 -10.97 -11.70 -41.71
N GLY A 330 -10.43 -12.86 -41.29
CA GLY A 330 -9.38 -13.60 -42.01
C GLY A 330 -8.09 -13.79 -41.20
N ASN A 331 -7.88 -12.98 -40.15
CA ASN A 331 -6.85 -13.21 -39.14
C ASN A 331 -7.47 -13.96 -37.95
N ALA A 332 -7.73 -15.27 -38.11
CA ALA A 332 -8.54 -16.13 -37.22
C ALA A 332 -7.92 -16.40 -35.83
N LEU A 333 -7.24 -15.41 -35.25
CA LEU A 333 -6.62 -15.48 -33.95
C LEU A 333 -7.69 -15.54 -32.86
N VAL A 334 -8.66 -14.61 -32.88
CA VAL A 334 -9.77 -14.52 -31.92
C VAL A 334 -10.98 -15.29 -32.46
N TRP A 335 -11.55 -16.17 -31.63
CA TRP A 335 -12.78 -16.88 -31.94
C TRP A 335 -14.00 -15.98 -31.76
N GLN A 336 -15.00 -16.18 -32.61
CA GLN A 336 -16.27 -15.46 -32.53
C GLN A 336 -17.00 -15.78 -31.20
N ASN A 337 -17.64 -14.79 -30.61
CA ASN A 337 -18.29 -14.92 -29.30
C ASN A 337 -19.46 -15.94 -29.32
N GLY A 338 -20.15 -16.15 -30.46
CA GLY A 338 -21.18 -17.18 -30.57
C GLY A 338 -20.64 -18.62 -30.47
N TYR A 339 -19.35 -18.83 -30.76
CA TYR A 339 -18.70 -20.13 -30.73
C TYR A 339 -18.09 -20.49 -29.37
N CYS A 340 -17.77 -19.49 -28.54
CA CYS A 340 -16.98 -19.68 -27.33
C CYS A 340 -17.45 -18.83 -26.15
N GLN A 341 -17.10 -19.26 -24.94
CA GLN A 341 -17.08 -18.39 -23.77
C GLN A 341 -15.68 -17.74 -23.69
N THR A 342 -15.65 -16.42 -23.50
CA THR A 342 -14.41 -15.66 -23.33
C THR A 342 -14.29 -15.18 -21.88
N PHE A 343 -13.09 -15.33 -21.32
CA PHE A 343 -12.70 -14.82 -20.01
C PHE A 343 -11.59 -13.79 -20.19
N VAL A 344 -11.66 -12.71 -19.40
CA VAL A 344 -10.65 -11.66 -19.37
C VAL A 344 -9.89 -11.72 -18.06
N VAL A 345 -8.66 -12.20 -18.11
CA VAL A 345 -7.87 -12.59 -16.94
C VAL A 345 -6.37 -12.46 -17.25
N ASP A 346 -5.54 -12.15 -16.26
CA ASP A 346 -4.07 -12.15 -16.40
C ASP A 346 -3.56 -13.60 -16.24
N VAL A 347 -3.11 -14.22 -17.33
CA VAL A 347 -2.71 -15.65 -17.31
C VAL A 347 -1.21 -15.87 -17.21
N ASP A 348 -0.39 -14.91 -17.62
CA ASP A 348 1.08 -15.01 -17.54
C ASP A 348 1.65 -14.21 -16.34
N GLY A 349 0.81 -13.46 -15.65
CA GLY A 349 1.12 -12.68 -14.47
C GLY A 349 1.93 -11.43 -14.81
N ASP A 350 1.77 -10.86 -16.01
CA ASP A 350 2.46 -9.64 -16.44
C ASP A 350 1.71 -8.34 -16.05
N GLY A 351 0.57 -8.47 -15.38
CA GLY A 351 -0.27 -7.37 -14.92
C GLY A 351 -1.18 -6.78 -15.99
N ARG A 352 -1.23 -7.38 -17.19
CA ARG A 352 -2.18 -7.07 -18.25
C ARG A 352 -3.29 -8.10 -18.27
N ALA A 353 -4.46 -7.70 -18.73
CA ALA A 353 -5.53 -8.64 -18.97
C ALA A 353 -5.33 -9.37 -20.30
N ASP A 354 -5.54 -10.68 -20.32
CA ASP A 354 -5.47 -11.55 -21.49
C ASP A 354 -6.84 -12.11 -21.85
N LEU A 355 -6.93 -12.85 -22.96
CA LEU A 355 -8.15 -13.56 -23.36
C LEU A 355 -7.94 -15.07 -23.28
N VAL A 356 -8.83 -15.74 -22.54
CA VAL A 356 -8.99 -17.20 -22.59
C VAL A 356 -10.32 -17.50 -23.25
N GLN A 357 -10.29 -18.26 -24.35
CA GLN A 357 -11.48 -18.63 -25.09
C GLN A 357 -11.70 -20.14 -25.04
N VAL A 358 -12.86 -20.57 -24.56
CA VAL A 358 -13.26 -21.98 -24.43
C VAL A 358 -14.47 -22.23 -25.31
N ALA A 359 -14.38 -23.20 -26.21
CA ALA A 359 -15.46 -23.49 -27.14
C ALA A 359 -16.72 -24.00 -26.43
N ASN A 360 -17.88 -23.58 -26.95
CA ASN A 360 -19.18 -23.91 -26.36
C ASN A 360 -19.52 -25.40 -26.53
N ALA A 361 -19.17 -25.97 -27.68
CA ALA A 361 -19.60 -27.30 -28.11
C ALA A 361 -18.44 -28.31 -28.29
N THR A 362 -17.18 -27.88 -28.22
CA THR A 362 -16.00 -28.75 -28.33
C THR A 362 -15.08 -28.55 -27.11
N TYR A 363 -14.14 -29.48 -26.90
CA TYR A 363 -13.12 -29.35 -25.85
C TYR A 363 -11.97 -28.42 -26.27
N ASP A 364 -12.23 -27.50 -27.20
CA ASP A 364 -11.19 -26.60 -27.71
C ASP A 364 -11.04 -25.39 -26.80
N ALA A 365 -9.80 -25.00 -26.55
CA ALA A 365 -9.49 -23.74 -25.89
C ALA A 365 -8.26 -23.08 -26.50
N GLN A 366 -8.16 -21.77 -26.33
CA GLN A 366 -6.97 -21.00 -26.67
C GLN A 366 -6.73 -19.87 -25.68
N VAL A 367 -5.47 -19.44 -25.64
CA VAL A 367 -4.96 -18.37 -24.78
C VAL A 367 -4.28 -17.33 -25.65
N LEU A 368 -4.73 -16.09 -25.52
CA LEU A 368 -4.27 -14.95 -26.29
C LEU A 368 -3.75 -13.90 -25.32
N LEU A 369 -2.42 -13.73 -25.27
CA LEU A 369 -1.76 -12.75 -24.41
C LEU A 369 -1.87 -11.36 -25.01
N SER A 370 -2.12 -10.35 -24.18
CA SER A 370 -2.12 -8.96 -24.63
C SER A 370 -0.71 -8.45 -24.86
N ASP A 371 -0.48 -7.76 -25.98
CA ASP A 371 0.80 -7.10 -26.24
C ASP A 371 0.90 -5.69 -25.64
N GLY A 372 -0.15 -5.24 -24.94
CA GLY A 372 -0.21 -3.89 -24.38
C GLY A 372 -0.49 -2.77 -25.38
N ASN A 373 -0.55 -3.08 -26.67
CA ASN A 373 -0.90 -2.16 -27.74
C ASN A 373 -2.23 -2.52 -28.38
N GLY A 374 -3.00 -3.42 -27.73
CA GLY A 374 -4.36 -3.80 -28.10
C GLY A 374 -4.42 -4.87 -29.18
N SER A 375 -3.27 -5.43 -29.55
CA SER A 375 -3.21 -6.70 -30.26
C SER A 375 -3.02 -7.85 -29.27
N PHE A 376 -3.21 -9.05 -29.77
CA PHE A 376 -3.04 -10.26 -28.99
C PHE A 376 -2.10 -11.22 -29.71
N VAL A 377 -1.40 -12.05 -28.95
CA VAL A 377 -0.55 -13.12 -29.45
C VAL A 377 -1.06 -14.44 -28.91
N ARG A 378 -1.30 -15.44 -29.78
CA ARG A 378 -1.68 -16.79 -29.32
C ARG A 378 -0.48 -17.45 -28.66
N ALA A 379 -0.51 -17.54 -27.34
CA ALA A 379 0.48 -18.28 -26.57
C ALA A 379 0.21 -19.79 -26.62
N TRP A 380 -1.07 -20.18 -26.62
CA TRP A 380 -1.44 -21.58 -26.63
C TRP A 380 -2.81 -21.83 -27.29
N GLN A 381 -2.95 -23.02 -27.89
CA GLN A 381 -4.23 -23.54 -28.38
C GLN A 381 -4.22 -25.07 -28.25
N SER A 382 -5.33 -25.64 -27.80
CA SER A 382 -5.48 -27.09 -27.72
C SER A 382 -5.53 -27.75 -29.10
N ALA A 383 -5.11 -29.01 -29.16
CA ALA A 383 -5.47 -29.88 -30.28
C ALA A 383 -7.00 -30.05 -30.34
N SER A 384 -7.53 -30.15 -31.56
CA SER A 384 -8.96 -30.21 -31.84
C SER A 384 -9.66 -31.31 -31.04
N ASN A 385 -10.58 -30.93 -30.14
CA ASN A 385 -11.40 -31.76 -29.28
C ASN A 385 -10.60 -32.60 -28.25
N VAL A 386 -9.37 -32.18 -27.90
CA VAL A 386 -8.45 -32.88 -26.97
C VAL A 386 -7.91 -31.92 -25.89
N GLY A 387 -8.50 -30.73 -25.72
CA GLY A 387 -8.03 -29.75 -24.75
C GLY A 387 -8.33 -30.10 -23.28
N PRO A 388 -7.54 -29.56 -22.33
CA PRO A 388 -7.77 -29.77 -20.90
C PRO A 388 -9.07 -29.12 -20.39
N PHE A 389 -9.62 -28.15 -21.11
CA PHE A 389 -10.89 -27.51 -20.78
C PHE A 389 -12.08 -28.37 -21.17
N TRP A 390 -13.03 -28.54 -20.26
CA TRP A 390 -14.38 -28.98 -20.57
C TRP A 390 -15.10 -27.92 -21.42
N ARG A 391 -16.06 -28.37 -22.22
CA ARG A 391 -16.93 -27.52 -23.04
C ARG A 391 -17.64 -26.49 -22.16
N ALA A 392 -17.78 -25.24 -22.61
CA ALA A 392 -18.42 -24.20 -21.78
C ALA A 392 -19.88 -24.54 -21.42
N SER A 393 -20.57 -25.32 -22.26
CA SER A 393 -21.94 -25.78 -22.00
C SER A 393 -22.07 -26.87 -20.91
N TYR A 394 -20.96 -27.47 -20.45
CA TYR A 394 -20.95 -28.58 -19.49
C TYR A 394 -21.21 -28.13 -18.04
N GLY A 395 -21.04 -26.85 -17.73
CA GLY A 395 -21.30 -26.28 -16.40
C GLY A 395 -20.59 -24.94 -16.17
N ALA A 396 -20.23 -24.64 -14.92
CA ALA A 396 -19.58 -23.37 -14.58
C ALA A 396 -18.06 -23.46 -14.76
N THR A 397 -17.46 -22.43 -15.36
CA THR A 397 -16.01 -22.24 -15.42
C THR A 397 -15.70 -20.94 -14.67
N ILE A 398 -14.85 -21.04 -13.65
CA ILE A 398 -14.55 -19.97 -12.72
C ILE A 398 -13.05 -19.69 -12.80
N PRO A 399 -12.63 -18.49 -13.27
CA PRO A 399 -11.25 -18.07 -13.19
C PRO A 399 -10.89 -17.72 -11.74
N VAL A 400 -9.81 -18.28 -11.24
CA VAL A 400 -9.27 -18.01 -9.90
C VAL A 400 -7.85 -18.55 -9.80
N ASP A 401 -6.92 -17.79 -9.23
CA ASP A 401 -5.57 -18.29 -8.89
C ASP A 401 -5.66 -19.26 -7.69
N VAL A 402 -5.71 -20.56 -7.96
CA VAL A 402 -5.97 -21.58 -6.92
C VAL A 402 -4.70 -22.00 -6.19
N ASN A 403 -3.55 -21.92 -6.85
CA ASN A 403 -2.26 -22.34 -6.31
C ASN A 403 -1.50 -21.17 -5.68
N GLY A 404 -1.99 -19.94 -5.92
CA GLY A 404 -1.40 -18.73 -5.42
C GLY A 404 -0.04 -18.46 -6.03
N ASP A 405 0.07 -18.53 -7.36
CA ASP A 405 1.31 -18.25 -8.10
C ASP A 405 1.27 -16.91 -8.85
N GLY A 406 0.16 -16.17 -8.72
CA GLY A 406 -0.07 -14.89 -9.39
C GLY A 406 -0.52 -15.01 -10.84
N ARG A 407 -0.81 -16.22 -11.33
CA ARG A 407 -1.46 -16.47 -12.63
C ARG A 407 -2.88 -16.98 -12.42
N THR A 408 -3.77 -16.70 -13.37
CA THR A 408 -5.16 -17.16 -13.26
C THR A 408 -5.32 -18.64 -13.65
N ASP A 409 -5.66 -19.47 -12.67
CA ASP A 409 -6.11 -20.85 -12.86
C ASP A 409 -7.62 -20.92 -13.17
N PHE A 410 -8.12 -22.13 -13.45
CA PHE A 410 -9.55 -22.36 -13.67
C PHE A 410 -10.10 -23.52 -12.87
N ILE A 411 -11.27 -23.30 -12.25
CA ILE A 411 -12.11 -24.35 -11.70
C ILE A 411 -13.28 -24.59 -12.66
N GLN A 412 -13.44 -25.81 -13.14
CA GLN A 412 -14.61 -26.21 -13.93
C GLN A 412 -15.49 -27.17 -13.13
N ILE A 413 -16.79 -26.89 -13.08
CA ILE A 413 -17.79 -27.64 -12.31
C ILE A 413 -18.89 -28.11 -13.27
N ALA A 414 -19.09 -29.42 -13.38
CA ALA A 414 -20.13 -30.02 -14.21
C ALA A 414 -21.38 -30.31 -13.36
N ASN A 415 -22.40 -29.45 -13.49
CA ASN A 415 -23.61 -29.52 -12.68
C ASN A 415 -24.41 -30.82 -12.88
N ALA A 416 -24.45 -31.36 -14.11
CA ALA A 416 -25.22 -32.56 -14.43
C ALA A 416 -24.57 -33.86 -13.94
N TYR A 417 -23.28 -33.83 -13.58
CA TYR A 417 -22.48 -35.03 -13.29
C TYR A 417 -21.75 -34.98 -11.95
N ALA A 418 -21.88 -33.90 -11.18
CA ALA A 418 -21.20 -33.69 -9.89
C ALA A 418 -19.68 -33.91 -9.98
N GLN A 419 -19.05 -33.40 -11.05
CA GLN A 419 -17.61 -33.47 -11.27
C GLN A 419 -17.01 -32.07 -11.19
N ALA A 420 -15.79 -31.96 -10.67
CA ALA A 420 -15.01 -30.73 -10.74
C ALA A 420 -13.56 -31.02 -11.14
N GLN A 421 -12.95 -30.12 -11.89
CA GLN A 421 -11.53 -30.14 -12.18
C GLN A 421 -10.89 -28.77 -11.98
N VAL A 422 -9.59 -28.80 -11.72
CA VAL A 422 -8.75 -27.61 -11.57
C VAL A 422 -7.66 -27.64 -12.64
N LEU A 423 -7.56 -26.56 -13.43
CA LEU A 423 -6.56 -26.38 -14.47
C LEU A 423 -5.55 -25.33 -14.03
N ILE A 424 -4.28 -25.71 -13.97
CA ILE A 424 -3.19 -24.88 -13.47
C ILE A 424 -2.46 -24.20 -14.62
N ALA A 425 -2.37 -22.87 -14.58
CA ALA A 425 -1.68 -22.04 -15.57
C ALA A 425 -0.16 -22.28 -15.54
N GLN A 426 0.47 -22.30 -16.72
CA GLN A 426 1.91 -22.43 -16.90
C GLN A 426 2.53 -21.10 -17.36
N PRO A 427 3.84 -20.85 -17.12
CA PRO A 427 4.50 -19.59 -17.51
C PRO A 427 4.47 -19.26 -19.00
N ASP A 428 4.20 -20.24 -19.87
CA ASP A 428 4.08 -20.08 -21.31
C ASP A 428 2.63 -19.86 -21.78
N GLY A 429 1.69 -19.69 -20.85
CA GLY A 429 0.26 -19.53 -21.11
C GLY A 429 -0.49 -20.85 -21.37
N SER A 430 0.16 -22.02 -21.25
CA SER A 430 -0.52 -23.32 -21.34
C SER A 430 -1.18 -23.74 -20.02
N TYR A 431 -1.97 -24.81 -20.02
CA TYR A 431 -2.65 -25.35 -18.83
C TYR A 431 -2.39 -26.84 -18.63
N VAL A 432 -2.20 -27.25 -17.38
CA VAL A 432 -2.13 -28.66 -16.97
C VAL A 432 -3.24 -29.00 -15.98
N GLN A 433 -3.77 -30.22 -16.03
CA GLN A 433 -4.78 -30.66 -15.06
C GLN A 433 -4.13 -30.91 -13.70
N GLY A 434 -4.56 -30.18 -12.67
CA GLY A 434 -4.03 -30.26 -11.31
C GLY A 434 -4.77 -31.29 -10.44
N SER A 435 -6.07 -31.13 -10.26
CA SER A 435 -6.90 -32.05 -9.45
C SER A 435 -8.25 -32.32 -10.11
N TYR A 436 -8.78 -33.54 -9.90
CA TYR A 436 -10.06 -34.02 -10.43
C TYR A 436 -10.84 -34.70 -9.30
N GLN A 437 -12.07 -34.26 -9.05
CA GLN A 437 -12.95 -34.86 -8.04
C GLN A 437 -14.10 -35.59 -8.74
N ALA A 438 -14.28 -36.87 -8.38
CA ALA A 438 -15.39 -37.72 -8.82
C ALA A 438 -16.59 -37.60 -7.85
N PRO A 439 -17.81 -38.04 -8.24
CA PRO A 439 -19.05 -37.70 -7.55
C PRO A 439 -19.06 -38.13 -6.07
N GLY A 440 -19.32 -37.17 -5.18
CA GLY A 440 -19.67 -37.40 -3.78
C GLY A 440 -21.04 -36.81 -3.47
N THR A 441 -21.94 -37.62 -2.89
CA THR A 441 -23.29 -37.21 -2.49
C THR A 441 -23.25 -36.32 -1.25
N GLY A 442 -23.67 -35.06 -1.38
CA GLY A 442 -23.88 -34.14 -0.25
C GLY A 442 -25.03 -33.17 -0.54
N PRO A 443 -25.91 -32.83 0.44
CA PRO A 443 -27.21 -32.23 0.17
C PRO A 443 -27.31 -30.71 0.41
N ASP A 444 -28.37 -30.15 -0.19
CA ASP A 444 -29.20 -28.98 0.13
C ASP A 444 -28.57 -27.58 0.38
N TRP A 445 -28.90 -26.66 -0.53
CA TRP A 445 -28.85 -25.21 -0.34
C TRP A 445 -30.22 -24.70 0.18
N SER A 446 -30.23 -23.97 1.30
CA SER A 446 -31.41 -23.21 1.73
C SER A 446 -31.45 -21.82 1.07
N PRO A 447 -32.60 -21.30 0.63
CA PRO A 447 -32.72 -19.92 0.14
C PRO A 447 -33.22 -18.97 1.24
N ALA A 448 -32.58 -17.80 1.38
CA ALA A 448 -33.17 -16.48 1.69
C ALA A 448 -32.11 -15.53 2.28
N GLY A 449 -31.29 -14.95 1.42
CA GLY A 449 -30.49 -13.76 1.73
C GLY A 449 -31.07 -12.52 1.06
N PRO A 450 -30.53 -11.31 1.30
CA PRO A 450 -31.00 -10.05 0.68
C PRO A 450 -30.77 -9.96 -0.85
N MET A 451 -30.15 -11.00 -1.44
CA MET A 451 -29.83 -11.08 -2.86
C MET A 451 -31.05 -11.51 -3.69
N TRP A 452 -31.28 -10.83 -4.80
CA TRP A 452 -32.23 -11.25 -5.82
C TRP A 452 -31.73 -12.50 -6.56
N SER A 453 -32.67 -13.33 -7.02
CA SER A 453 -32.37 -14.60 -7.70
C SER A 453 -31.59 -14.38 -9.01
N ILE A 454 -30.66 -15.29 -9.33
CA ILE A 454 -29.73 -15.25 -10.47
C ILE A 454 -30.45 -15.26 -11.84
N GLY A 455 -31.73 -15.62 -11.91
CA GLY A 455 -32.56 -15.49 -13.13
C GLY A 455 -33.36 -14.18 -13.25
N PHE A 456 -33.46 -13.41 -12.16
CA PHE A 456 -34.25 -12.18 -12.08
C PHE A 456 -33.39 -10.93 -12.28
N ALA A 457 -32.13 -10.98 -11.87
CA ALA A 457 -31.18 -9.87 -11.96
C ALA A 457 -29.82 -10.35 -12.44
N SER A 458 -29.17 -9.53 -13.25
CA SER A 458 -27.75 -9.65 -13.54
C SER A 458 -26.95 -9.30 -12.28
N THR A 459 -25.98 -10.14 -11.92
CA THR A 459 -25.19 -9.99 -10.69
C THR A 459 -23.73 -9.78 -11.04
N PHE A 460 -23.12 -8.77 -10.43
CA PHE A 460 -21.73 -8.38 -10.62
C PHE A 460 -21.02 -8.42 -9.28
N ILE A 461 -19.77 -8.88 -9.28
CA ILE A 461 -18.88 -8.90 -8.12
C ILE A 461 -17.77 -7.89 -8.39
N ALA A 462 -17.62 -6.92 -7.49
CA ALA A 462 -16.77 -5.76 -7.70
C ALA A 462 -16.52 -5.04 -6.37
N ASP A 463 -15.38 -4.37 -6.21
CA ASP A 463 -15.15 -3.43 -5.10
C ASP A 463 -15.73 -2.07 -5.51
N VAL A 464 -16.89 -1.70 -4.95
CA VAL A 464 -17.64 -0.50 -5.41
C VAL A 464 -17.50 0.69 -4.47
N ASN A 465 -17.01 0.49 -3.25
CA ASN A 465 -16.69 1.56 -2.31
C ASN A 465 -15.18 1.80 -2.16
N GLY A 466 -14.33 0.94 -2.74
CA GLY A 466 -12.88 1.07 -2.77
C GLY A 466 -12.22 0.64 -1.46
N ASP A 467 -12.87 -0.25 -0.70
CA ASP A 467 -12.37 -0.72 0.59
C ASP A 467 -11.52 -1.99 0.50
N GLY A 468 -11.30 -2.49 -0.72
CA GLY A 468 -10.52 -3.67 -1.04
C GLY A 468 -11.28 -4.99 -0.87
N LEU A 469 -12.59 -4.95 -0.57
CA LEU A 469 -13.45 -6.12 -0.47
C LEU A 469 -14.31 -6.28 -1.74
N ALA A 470 -14.64 -7.53 -2.07
CA ALA A 470 -15.56 -7.82 -3.15
C ALA A 470 -17.01 -7.62 -2.68
N ASP A 471 -17.70 -6.63 -3.25
CA ASP A 471 -19.11 -6.33 -3.04
C ASP A 471 -20.00 -7.00 -4.10
N VAL A 472 -21.31 -6.84 -3.95
CA VAL A 472 -22.30 -7.34 -4.91
C VAL A 472 -23.17 -6.20 -5.43
N VAL A 473 -23.24 -6.09 -6.76
CA VAL A 473 -24.20 -5.24 -7.45
C VAL A 473 -25.20 -6.12 -8.20
N GLN A 474 -26.50 -5.84 -8.03
CA GLN A 474 -27.55 -6.54 -8.76
C GLN A 474 -28.42 -5.56 -9.52
N VAL A 475 -28.65 -5.83 -10.80
CA VAL A 475 -29.50 -5.04 -11.70
C VAL A 475 -30.59 -5.93 -12.25
N VAL A 476 -31.85 -5.56 -12.04
CA VAL A 476 -33.00 -6.36 -12.49
C VAL A 476 -33.04 -6.42 -14.02
N ASN A 477 -33.35 -7.60 -14.54
CA ASN A 477 -33.36 -7.84 -15.98
C ASN A 477 -34.50 -7.10 -16.68
N ALA A 478 -35.65 -6.95 -16.02
CA ALA A 478 -36.88 -6.41 -16.59
C ALA A 478 -37.23 -4.98 -16.15
N THR A 479 -36.60 -4.43 -15.11
CA THR A 479 -36.88 -3.10 -14.55
C THR A 479 -35.57 -2.33 -14.27
N TYR A 480 -35.67 -1.03 -13.99
CA TYR A 480 -34.53 -0.15 -13.70
C TYR A 480 -34.02 -0.30 -12.25
N ASP A 481 -34.40 -1.41 -11.60
CA ASP A 481 -34.15 -1.62 -10.18
C ASP A 481 -32.74 -2.16 -10.01
N ALA A 482 -31.98 -1.53 -9.13
CA ALA A 482 -30.64 -1.96 -8.79
C ALA A 482 -30.45 -1.91 -7.28
N GLN A 483 -29.59 -2.78 -6.76
CA GLN A 483 -29.15 -2.74 -5.39
C GLN A 483 -27.64 -3.00 -5.29
N VAL A 484 -27.05 -2.42 -4.27
CA VAL A 484 -25.64 -2.59 -3.91
C VAL A 484 -25.57 -3.13 -2.50
N LEU A 485 -24.82 -4.20 -2.36
CA LEU A 485 -24.61 -4.94 -1.13
C LEU A 485 -23.11 -4.90 -0.83
N LEU A 486 -22.71 -4.08 0.14
CA LEU A 486 -21.32 -3.97 0.55
C LEU A 486 -20.94 -5.15 1.44
N SER A 487 -19.72 -5.66 1.25
CA SER A 487 -19.18 -6.76 2.02
C SER A 487 -18.84 -6.33 3.43
N ASN A 488 -19.21 -7.16 4.40
CA ASN A 488 -18.76 -6.98 5.78
C ASN A 488 -17.38 -7.62 6.03
N GLY A 489 -16.76 -8.22 5.02
CA GLY A 489 -15.46 -8.91 5.15
C GLY A 489 -15.49 -10.23 5.94
N ASN A 490 -16.68 -10.70 6.34
CA ASN A 490 -16.91 -11.95 7.07
C ASN A 490 -17.83 -12.93 6.30
N GLY A 491 -18.04 -12.66 5.00
CA GLY A 491 -18.95 -13.43 4.14
C GLY A 491 -20.42 -13.01 4.21
N SER A 492 -20.77 -12.03 5.06
CA SER A 492 -22.09 -11.37 5.05
C SER A 492 -22.03 -10.03 4.32
N PHE A 493 -23.19 -9.51 3.93
CA PHE A 493 -23.33 -8.25 3.19
C PHE A 493 -24.39 -7.35 3.82
N VAL A 494 -24.24 -6.03 3.65
CA VAL A 494 -25.23 -5.01 4.02
C VAL A 494 -25.71 -4.29 2.78
N ARG A 495 -27.03 -4.08 2.64
CA ARG A 495 -27.58 -3.26 1.55
C ARG A 495 -27.24 -1.80 1.82
N ALA A 496 -26.25 -1.27 1.11
CA ALA A 496 -25.83 0.12 1.22
C ALA A 496 -26.73 1.04 0.39
N TRP A 497 -27.19 0.55 -0.76
CA TRP A 497 -28.00 1.35 -1.67
C TRP A 497 -29.00 0.48 -2.45
N GLN A 498 -30.15 1.07 -2.75
CA GLN A 498 -31.15 0.51 -3.65
C GLN A 498 -31.87 1.64 -4.37
N SER A 499 -32.10 1.50 -5.66
CA SER A 499 -32.87 2.48 -6.43
C SER A 499 -34.37 2.42 -6.10
N ALA A 500 -35.05 3.53 -6.33
CA ALA A 500 -36.51 3.56 -6.35
C ALA A 500 -37.03 2.72 -7.53
N SER A 501 -38.15 2.01 -7.31
CA SER A 501 -38.65 1.06 -8.31
C SER A 501 -38.99 1.76 -9.64
N ASN A 502 -38.41 1.27 -10.74
CA ASN A 502 -38.48 1.81 -12.09
C ASN A 502 -37.88 3.22 -12.30
N VAL A 503 -37.09 3.74 -11.36
CA VAL A 503 -36.51 5.09 -11.43
C VAL A 503 -35.00 5.10 -11.12
N GLY A 504 -34.33 3.94 -11.20
CA GLY A 504 -32.90 3.83 -10.90
C GLY A 504 -31.99 4.37 -12.01
N PRO A 505 -30.74 4.75 -11.66
CA PRO A 505 -29.76 5.23 -12.64
C PRO A 505 -29.31 4.12 -13.60
N PHE A 506 -29.47 2.85 -13.21
CA PHE A 506 -29.21 1.70 -14.07
C PHE A 506 -30.33 1.49 -15.09
N TRP A 507 -29.95 1.34 -16.36
CA TRP A 507 -30.80 0.71 -17.36
C TRP A 507 -31.04 -0.75 -17.00
N ARG A 508 -32.16 -1.28 -17.50
CA ARG A 508 -32.50 -2.70 -17.40
C ARG A 508 -31.38 -3.53 -18.00
N ALA A 509 -30.98 -4.62 -17.35
CA ALA A 509 -29.88 -5.44 -17.88
C ALA A 509 -30.21 -6.08 -19.25
N SER A 510 -31.49 -6.19 -19.61
CA SER A 510 -31.91 -6.66 -20.95
C SER A 510 -31.74 -5.63 -22.07
N TYR A 511 -31.47 -4.35 -21.78
CA TYR A 511 -31.32 -3.30 -22.82
C TYR A 511 -29.98 -3.38 -23.56
N GLY A 512 -28.98 -4.07 -22.99
CA GLY A 512 -27.70 -4.31 -23.62
C GLY A 512 -26.62 -4.64 -22.59
N ALA A 513 -25.35 -4.39 -22.92
CA ALA A 513 -24.24 -4.75 -22.05
C ALA A 513 -24.15 -3.83 -20.82
N THR A 514 -23.96 -4.43 -19.64
CA THR A 514 -23.58 -3.74 -18.40
C THR A 514 -22.22 -4.26 -17.98
N ILE A 515 -21.23 -3.38 -17.95
CA ILE A 515 -19.81 -3.74 -17.83
C ILE A 515 -19.25 -3.10 -16.57
N PRO A 516 -18.81 -3.88 -15.57
CA PRO A 516 -18.07 -3.35 -14.43
C PRO A 516 -16.66 -2.94 -14.87
N VAL A 517 -16.28 -1.71 -14.56
CA VAL A 517 -14.96 -1.15 -14.89
C VAL A 517 -14.72 0.12 -14.08
N ASP A 518 -13.55 0.28 -13.48
CA ASP A 518 -13.10 1.58 -12.96
C ASP A 518 -12.69 2.50 -14.14
N VAL A 519 -13.56 3.43 -14.54
CA VAL A 519 -13.32 4.27 -15.72
C VAL A 519 -12.57 5.57 -15.39
N ASN A 520 -12.65 6.02 -14.14
CA ASN A 520 -12.00 7.23 -13.66
C ASN A 520 -10.67 6.94 -12.95
N GLY A 521 -10.35 5.69 -12.63
CA GLY A 521 -9.16 5.32 -11.86
C GLY A 521 -9.32 5.66 -10.38
N ASP A 522 -10.56 5.71 -9.89
CA ASP A 522 -10.84 6.10 -8.52
C ASP A 522 -10.76 4.93 -7.51
N GLY A 523 -10.36 3.75 -7.97
CA GLY A 523 -10.24 2.53 -7.19
C GLY A 523 -11.59 1.89 -6.88
N ARG A 524 -12.71 2.48 -7.33
CA ARG A 524 -14.05 1.90 -7.23
C ARG A 524 -14.50 1.42 -8.60
N THR A 525 -15.31 0.37 -8.60
CA THR A 525 -15.84 -0.17 -9.85
C THR A 525 -17.05 0.61 -10.32
N ASP A 526 -16.88 1.40 -11.38
CA ASP A 526 -17.95 2.04 -12.14
C ASP A 526 -18.67 1.03 -13.04
N PHE A 527 -19.74 1.49 -13.72
CA PHE A 527 -20.42 0.70 -14.74
C PHE A 527 -20.58 1.46 -16.05
N VAL A 528 -20.21 0.83 -17.15
CA VAL A 528 -20.57 1.27 -18.50
C VAL A 528 -21.77 0.46 -18.96
N GLN A 529 -22.87 1.15 -19.28
CA GLN A 529 -24.05 0.54 -19.87
C GLN A 529 -24.21 0.98 -21.32
N ILE A 530 -24.42 0.00 -22.21
CA ILE A 530 -24.56 0.21 -23.66
C ILE A 530 -25.91 -0.37 -24.07
N ALA A 531 -26.78 0.46 -24.65
CA ALA A 531 -28.11 0.09 -25.12
C ALA A 531 -28.20 0.25 -26.64
N ASP A 532 -27.92 -0.84 -27.35
CA ASP A 532 -27.63 -0.81 -28.79
C ASP A 532 -28.86 -0.59 -29.66
N ALA A 533 -30.03 -1.06 -29.22
CA ALA A 533 -31.29 -0.82 -29.93
C ALA A 533 -31.65 0.68 -29.99
N TYR A 534 -31.01 1.49 -29.13
CA TYR A 534 -31.30 2.91 -28.95
C TYR A 534 -30.10 3.80 -29.25
N GLU A 535 -28.95 3.23 -29.64
CA GLU A 535 -27.69 3.95 -29.90
C GLU A 535 -27.27 4.85 -28.72
N GLN A 536 -27.48 4.36 -27.49
CA GLN A 536 -27.19 5.08 -26.27
C GLN A 536 -26.14 4.35 -25.44
N ALA A 537 -25.24 5.10 -24.80
CA ALA A 537 -24.36 4.60 -23.76
C ALA A 537 -24.39 5.55 -22.56
N GLN A 538 -24.22 5.01 -21.36
CA GLN A 538 -24.04 5.79 -20.15
C GLN A 538 -22.95 5.21 -19.27
N VAL A 539 -22.38 6.08 -18.43
CA VAL A 539 -21.41 5.71 -17.40
C VAL A 539 -22.05 6.00 -16.05
N LEU A 540 -22.00 5.02 -15.17
CA LEU A 540 -22.48 5.12 -13.80
C LEU A 540 -21.26 5.14 -12.90
N ILE A 541 -20.98 6.29 -12.30
CA ILE A 541 -19.81 6.48 -11.46
C ILE A 541 -20.13 6.07 -10.03
N ALA A 542 -19.36 5.13 -9.50
CA ALA A 542 -19.47 4.63 -8.14
C ALA A 542 -19.15 5.73 -7.12
N GLN A 543 -20.02 5.86 -6.13
CA GLN A 543 -19.82 6.78 -5.01
C GLN A 543 -19.22 6.02 -3.82
N PRO A 544 -18.45 6.71 -2.96
CA PRO A 544 -17.87 6.08 -1.77
C PRO A 544 -18.87 5.42 -0.81
N ASP A 545 -20.16 5.78 -0.87
CA ASP A 545 -21.22 5.20 -0.05
C ASP A 545 -21.91 3.99 -0.71
N GLY A 546 -21.40 3.54 -1.86
CA GLY A 546 -21.96 2.45 -2.66
C GLY A 546 -23.13 2.87 -3.55
N SER A 547 -23.50 4.16 -3.60
CA SER A 547 -24.48 4.66 -4.57
C SER A 547 -23.84 4.92 -5.94
N TYR A 548 -24.66 5.17 -6.96
CA TYR A 548 -24.20 5.49 -8.31
C TYR A 548 -24.83 6.78 -8.81
N VAL A 549 -24.03 7.63 -9.45
CA VAL A 549 -24.50 8.81 -10.17
C VAL A 549 -24.28 8.64 -11.67
N GLN A 550 -25.21 9.15 -12.47
CA GLN A 550 -25.03 9.17 -13.91
C GLN A 550 -23.93 10.18 -14.25
N GLY A 551 -22.83 9.69 -14.81
CA GLY A 551 -21.81 10.54 -15.41
C GLY A 551 -22.36 11.17 -16.69
N SER A 552 -22.06 12.44 -16.93
CA SER A 552 -22.39 13.10 -18.19
C SER A 552 -21.52 12.55 -19.31
N TYR A 553 -22.02 11.55 -20.03
CA TYR A 553 -21.45 11.09 -21.30
C TYR A 553 -22.51 11.27 -22.40
N GLN A 554 -22.19 12.09 -23.40
CA GLN A 554 -22.91 12.12 -24.67
C GLN A 554 -22.13 11.22 -25.62
N ALA A 555 -22.76 10.16 -26.12
CA ALA A 555 -22.15 9.34 -27.16
C ALA A 555 -21.71 10.26 -28.32
N PRO A 556 -20.43 10.26 -28.73
CA PRO A 556 -20.03 10.85 -29.99
C PRO A 556 -20.98 10.39 -31.08
N THR A 557 -21.45 11.30 -31.93
CA THR A 557 -22.34 11.01 -33.08
C THR A 557 -21.75 10.04 -34.11
N ALA A 558 -20.52 9.55 -33.88
CA ALA A 558 -19.90 8.41 -34.54
C ALA A 558 -19.09 7.62 -33.49
N LEU A 559 -19.72 6.63 -32.85
CA LEU A 559 -19.02 5.74 -31.92
C LEU A 559 -18.13 4.74 -32.69
N PRO A 560 -16.88 4.50 -32.28
CA PRO A 560 -16.05 3.41 -32.82
C PRO A 560 -16.50 2.01 -32.35
N PHE A 561 -17.67 1.88 -31.74
CA PHE A 561 -18.17 0.65 -31.14
C PHE A 561 -18.98 -0.19 -32.14
N TRP A 562 -18.76 -1.50 -32.15
CA TRP A 562 -19.69 -2.46 -32.76
C TRP A 562 -20.92 -2.60 -31.86
N ARG A 563 -22.10 -2.67 -32.46
CA ARG A 563 -23.37 -2.83 -31.74
C ARG A 563 -23.43 -4.22 -31.11
N ASN A 564 -24.02 -4.40 -29.93
CA ASN A 564 -23.99 -5.69 -29.21
C ASN A 564 -24.68 -6.86 -29.97
N ASN A 565 -25.60 -6.60 -30.91
CA ASN A 565 -26.12 -7.67 -31.77
C ASN A 565 -25.03 -8.28 -32.67
N TYR A 566 -23.98 -7.51 -32.98
CA TYR A 566 -22.84 -7.96 -33.80
C TYR A 566 -21.64 -8.39 -32.96
N ALA A 567 -21.54 -8.01 -31.69
CA ALA A 567 -20.35 -8.23 -30.88
C ALA A 567 -20.64 -8.30 -29.38
N ARG A 568 -19.77 -8.92 -28.60
CA ARG A 568 -19.77 -8.84 -27.13
C ARG A 568 -18.59 -8.01 -26.65
N THR A 569 -18.84 -7.16 -25.67
CA THR A 569 -17.84 -6.26 -25.07
C THR A 569 -17.36 -6.82 -23.74
N PHE A 570 -16.04 -6.77 -23.53
CA PHE A 570 -15.38 -7.17 -22.29
C PHE A 570 -14.52 -6.01 -21.79
N SER A 571 -14.45 -5.82 -20.47
CA SER A 571 -13.50 -4.90 -19.83
C SER A 571 -12.28 -5.65 -19.32
N GLY A 572 -11.13 -4.99 -19.38
CA GLY A 572 -9.88 -5.52 -18.85
C GLY A 572 -8.75 -4.50 -18.96
N ASN A 573 -7.74 -4.64 -18.12
CA ASN A 573 -6.56 -3.80 -18.21
C ASN A 573 -5.57 -4.29 -19.28
N PHE A 574 -5.95 -4.21 -20.55
CA PHE A 574 -5.14 -4.75 -21.65
C PHE A 574 -3.81 -3.99 -21.83
N ARG A 575 -3.74 -2.69 -21.49
CA ARG A 575 -2.50 -1.92 -21.54
C ARG A 575 -1.64 -1.98 -20.28
N GLY A 576 -2.06 -2.68 -19.23
CA GLY A 576 -1.32 -2.72 -17.97
C GLY A 576 -1.26 -1.34 -17.28
N LEU A 577 -2.22 -0.46 -17.52
CA LEU A 577 -2.36 0.84 -16.88
C LEU A 577 -3.41 0.74 -15.75
N GLU A 578 -3.67 1.78 -14.99
CA GLU A 578 -4.70 1.68 -13.92
C GLU A 578 -6.12 1.60 -14.47
N LYS A 579 -6.39 2.27 -15.60
CA LYS A 579 -7.72 2.35 -16.20
C LYS A 579 -8.01 1.16 -17.11
N ALA A 580 -9.22 0.61 -17.02
CA ALA A 580 -9.57 -0.52 -17.87
C ALA A 580 -9.90 -0.09 -19.31
N ASP A 581 -9.44 -0.92 -20.22
CA ASP A 581 -9.72 -0.86 -21.65
C ASP A 581 -10.91 -1.77 -21.99
N LEU A 582 -11.43 -1.65 -23.21
CA LEU A 582 -12.54 -2.47 -23.70
C LEU A 582 -12.09 -3.28 -24.91
N VAL A 583 -12.57 -4.52 -25.00
CA VAL A 583 -12.40 -5.36 -26.19
C VAL A 583 -13.77 -5.80 -26.67
N GLN A 584 -14.05 -5.62 -27.95
CA GLN A 584 -15.24 -6.12 -28.59
C GLN A 584 -14.90 -7.29 -29.51
N ILE A 585 -15.61 -8.40 -29.35
CA ILE A 585 -15.44 -9.61 -30.17
C ILE A 585 -16.74 -9.87 -30.92
N ALA A 586 -16.66 -10.02 -32.24
CA ALA A 586 -17.85 -10.24 -33.05
C ALA A 586 -18.55 -11.57 -32.70
N ASN A 587 -19.88 -11.58 -32.72
CA ASN A 587 -20.70 -12.74 -32.37
C ASN A 587 -20.56 -13.85 -33.42
N ASP A 588 -20.63 -13.46 -34.70
CA ASP A 588 -20.73 -14.40 -35.83
C ASP A 588 -19.51 -14.38 -36.75
N TYR A 589 -18.50 -13.57 -36.42
CA TYR A 589 -17.26 -13.45 -37.18
C TYR A 589 -16.04 -13.52 -36.26
N SER A 590 -14.94 -14.09 -36.74
CA SER A 590 -13.63 -13.99 -36.08
C SER A 590 -13.02 -12.60 -36.27
N GLN A 591 -13.64 -11.59 -35.65
CA GLN A 591 -13.17 -10.21 -35.62
C GLN A 591 -13.13 -9.74 -34.18
N ALA A 592 -12.14 -8.91 -33.85
CA ALA A 592 -12.12 -8.20 -32.58
C ALA A 592 -11.59 -6.78 -32.76
N GLN A 593 -12.01 -5.86 -31.91
CA GLN A 593 -11.39 -4.54 -31.80
C GLN A 593 -11.15 -4.18 -30.35
N THR A 594 -10.04 -3.51 -30.09
CA THR A 594 -9.67 -2.98 -28.78
C THR A 594 -9.92 -1.48 -28.76
N LEU A 595 -10.61 -1.00 -27.74
CA LEU A 595 -10.91 0.40 -27.51
C LEU A 595 -10.18 0.80 -26.23
N PHE A 596 -9.24 1.72 -26.35
CA PHE A 596 -8.48 2.19 -25.21
C PHE A 596 -9.22 3.32 -24.53
N ALA A 597 -9.25 3.29 -23.19
CA ALA A 597 -9.48 4.53 -22.45
C ALA A 597 -8.39 5.52 -22.90
N GLY A 598 -8.72 6.80 -23.12
CA GLY A 598 -7.93 7.75 -23.91
C GLY A 598 -6.47 7.99 -23.48
N THR A 599 -5.86 9.08 -23.95
CA THR A 599 -4.42 9.43 -23.78
C THR A 599 -3.99 9.78 -22.33
N LEU A 600 -4.48 9.07 -21.32
CA LEU A 600 -4.11 9.24 -19.92
C LEU A 600 -2.96 8.27 -19.59
N SER A 601 -1.74 8.72 -19.84
CA SER A 601 -0.51 7.96 -19.56
C SER A 601 -0.07 8.04 -18.08
N VAL A 602 -0.90 8.56 -17.19
CA VAL A 602 -0.59 8.68 -15.75
C VAL A 602 -1.83 8.39 -14.92
N GLN A 603 -1.65 7.65 -13.83
CA GLN A 603 -2.63 7.50 -12.75
C GLN A 603 -3.20 8.86 -12.35
N SER A 604 -4.52 8.91 -12.18
CA SER A 604 -5.21 10.08 -11.66
C SER A 604 -4.80 10.28 -10.20
N ASP A 605 -4.80 11.54 -9.75
CA ASP A 605 -4.55 11.89 -8.35
C ASP A 605 -3.15 11.59 -7.79
N LEU A 606 -2.12 11.74 -8.63
CA LEU A 606 -0.72 11.83 -8.19
C LEU A 606 -0.20 13.25 -8.24
N VAL A 607 0.63 13.63 -7.27
CA VAL A 607 1.40 14.89 -7.32
C VAL A 607 2.37 14.85 -8.49
N ARG A 608 2.20 15.75 -9.45
CA ARG A 608 3.06 15.94 -10.62
C ARG A 608 4.22 16.89 -10.34
N SER A 609 4.00 17.90 -9.50
CA SER A 609 5.02 18.88 -9.15
C SER A 609 4.77 19.45 -7.76
N THR A 610 5.83 19.60 -6.97
CA THR A 610 5.82 20.38 -5.74
C THR A 610 6.80 21.54 -5.88
N VAL A 611 6.31 22.77 -5.69
CA VAL A 611 7.13 23.98 -5.70
C VAL A 611 7.12 24.59 -4.31
N ASN A 612 8.28 24.65 -3.65
CA ASN A 612 8.37 25.26 -2.34
C ASN A 612 8.30 26.80 -2.42
N GLY A 613 8.13 27.46 -1.28
CA GLY A 613 8.07 28.92 -1.21
C GLY A 613 9.28 29.67 -1.75
N GLY A 614 10.44 28.99 -1.88
CA GLY A 614 11.67 29.55 -2.46
C GLY A 614 11.80 29.33 -3.98
N GLY A 615 10.78 28.75 -4.63
CA GLY A 615 10.78 28.44 -6.06
C GLY A 615 11.50 27.14 -6.44
N ALA A 616 12.01 26.37 -5.48
CA ALA A 616 12.59 25.08 -5.78
C ALA A 616 11.50 24.06 -6.09
N SER A 617 11.64 23.34 -7.20
CA SER A 617 10.64 22.41 -7.72
C SER A 617 11.11 20.96 -7.70
N PHE A 618 10.19 20.05 -7.39
CA PHE A 618 10.36 18.60 -7.48
C PHE A 618 9.24 18.04 -8.36
N ALA A 619 9.58 17.46 -9.50
CA ALA A 619 8.61 16.97 -10.48
C ALA A 619 8.87 15.48 -10.76
N PRO A 620 8.19 14.56 -10.04
CA PRO A 620 8.23 13.14 -10.35
C PRO A 620 7.40 12.83 -11.61
N ASN A 621 7.90 11.92 -12.44
CA ASN A 621 7.08 11.19 -13.40
C ASN A 621 6.93 9.75 -12.91
N TYR A 622 5.82 9.13 -13.30
CA TYR A 622 5.46 7.80 -12.84
C TYR A 622 5.32 6.83 -14.01
N ALA A 623 5.51 5.56 -13.75
CA ALA A 623 5.23 4.47 -14.68
C ALA A 623 4.73 3.24 -13.92
N PRO A 624 3.85 2.43 -14.51
CA PRO A 624 3.37 1.20 -13.90
C PRO A 624 4.45 0.11 -13.90
N LEU A 625 4.36 -0.86 -13.00
CA LEU A 625 5.25 -2.03 -13.00
C LEU A 625 5.09 -2.92 -14.24
N THR A 626 3.99 -2.78 -15.00
CA THR A 626 3.80 -3.45 -16.30
C THR A 626 4.70 -2.86 -17.40
N ASN A 627 5.38 -1.74 -17.14
CA ASN A 627 6.37 -1.16 -18.03
C ASN A 627 7.74 -1.84 -17.82
N SER A 628 8.11 -2.70 -18.77
CA SER A 628 9.36 -3.47 -18.74
C SER A 628 10.64 -2.63 -18.81
N ALA A 629 10.56 -1.35 -19.19
CA ALA A 629 11.70 -0.44 -19.12
C ALA A 629 11.98 0.05 -17.68
N ILE A 630 11.00 -0.04 -16.79
CA ILE A 630 11.04 0.48 -15.41
C ILE A 630 11.13 -0.66 -14.40
N TYR A 631 10.42 -1.76 -14.65
CA TYR A 631 10.37 -2.91 -13.75
C TYR A 631 10.80 -4.20 -14.44
N THR A 632 11.52 -5.04 -13.70
CA THR A 632 11.86 -6.40 -14.14
C THR A 632 11.39 -7.41 -13.10
N LYS A 633 10.41 -8.24 -13.48
CA LYS A 633 10.00 -9.43 -12.72
C LYS A 633 11.15 -10.43 -12.67
N ASP A 634 11.38 -11.03 -11.50
CA ASP A 634 12.43 -12.05 -11.41
C ASP A 634 12.03 -13.31 -12.19
N SER A 635 13.04 -14.01 -12.72
CA SER A 635 12.88 -15.26 -13.47
C SER A 635 14.08 -16.18 -13.23
N GLY A 636 13.99 -17.44 -13.69
CA GLY A 636 15.06 -18.42 -13.56
C GLY A 636 15.46 -18.65 -12.10
N PRO A 637 16.77 -18.58 -11.74
CA PRO A 637 17.23 -18.83 -10.37
C PRO A 637 16.69 -17.87 -9.30
N ASN A 638 16.19 -16.69 -9.70
CA ASN A 638 15.64 -15.69 -8.78
C ASN A 638 14.10 -15.73 -8.72
N ALA A 639 13.46 -16.58 -9.53
CA ALA A 639 12.02 -16.76 -9.52
C ALA A 639 11.55 -17.16 -8.11
N ALA A 640 10.39 -16.63 -7.71
CA ALA A 640 9.76 -16.98 -6.48
C ALA A 640 9.40 -18.47 -6.44
N VAL A 641 9.51 -19.05 -5.26
CA VAL A 641 9.06 -20.42 -4.98
C VAL A 641 7.95 -20.31 -3.95
N TYR A 642 6.81 -20.94 -4.23
CA TYR A 642 5.66 -20.98 -3.31
C TYR A 642 6.14 -21.33 -1.88
N PRO A 643 5.73 -20.59 -0.84
CA PRO A 643 4.61 -19.63 -0.78
C PRO A 643 4.90 -18.22 -1.32
N LYS A 644 6.10 -17.95 -1.84
CA LYS A 644 6.40 -16.64 -2.43
C LYS A 644 5.93 -16.59 -3.87
N VAL A 645 5.48 -15.41 -4.28
CA VAL A 645 5.07 -15.10 -5.65
C VAL A 645 5.79 -13.87 -6.15
N ASP A 646 6.17 -13.89 -7.42
CA ASP A 646 6.64 -12.70 -8.13
C ASP A 646 5.43 -11.91 -8.61
N LEU A 647 5.44 -10.60 -8.33
CA LEU A 647 4.32 -9.73 -8.62
C LEU A 647 4.63 -8.80 -9.79
N GLN A 648 3.62 -8.57 -10.62
CA GLN A 648 3.59 -7.52 -11.63
C GLN A 648 2.12 -7.13 -11.82
N TYR A 649 1.81 -5.86 -11.60
CA TYR A 649 0.46 -5.30 -11.67
C TYR A 649 0.57 -3.79 -11.92
N PRO A 650 -0.49 -3.08 -12.34
CA PRO A 650 -0.44 -1.66 -12.75
C PRO A 650 -0.22 -0.65 -11.60
N GLN A 651 0.56 -1.00 -10.58
CA GLN A 651 1.00 -0.07 -9.54
C GLN A 651 2.03 0.90 -10.12
N TYR A 652 1.81 2.20 -9.90
CA TYR A 652 2.74 3.22 -10.35
C TYR A 652 3.89 3.41 -9.35
N VAL A 653 5.09 3.46 -9.91
CA VAL A 653 6.33 3.83 -9.23
C VAL A 653 6.95 5.03 -9.92
N VAL A 654 7.81 5.75 -9.20
CA VAL A 654 8.55 6.87 -9.77
C VAL A 654 9.49 6.36 -10.86
N SER A 655 9.36 6.86 -12.09
CA SER A 655 10.26 6.53 -13.19
C SER A 655 11.39 7.54 -13.32
N THR A 656 11.09 8.81 -13.08
CA THR A 656 12.09 9.89 -13.08
C THR A 656 11.70 10.99 -12.09
N VAL A 657 12.68 11.75 -11.63
CA VAL A 657 12.46 12.97 -10.84
C VAL A 657 13.32 14.08 -11.42
N SER A 658 12.70 15.20 -11.77
CA SER A 658 13.39 16.44 -12.12
C SER A 658 13.34 17.42 -10.95
N THR A 659 14.50 17.90 -10.53
CA THR A 659 14.65 18.85 -9.41
C THR A 659 15.32 20.12 -9.88
N SER A 660 14.84 21.28 -9.43
CA SER A 660 15.50 22.56 -9.76
C SER A 660 16.93 22.60 -9.21
N ASN A 661 17.90 23.03 -10.00
CA ASN A 661 19.31 23.09 -9.59
C ASN A 661 19.72 24.42 -8.94
N GLY A 662 18.78 25.34 -8.72
CA GLY A 662 19.02 26.65 -8.10
C GLY A 662 19.65 27.71 -9.01
N VAL A 663 20.00 27.39 -10.26
CA VAL A 663 20.58 28.33 -11.25
C VAL A 663 19.76 28.40 -12.55
N GLY A 664 18.50 27.99 -12.51
CA GLY A 664 17.56 28.03 -13.64
C GLY A 664 17.51 26.77 -14.51
N GLY A 665 18.24 25.71 -14.14
CA GLY A 665 18.16 24.38 -14.79
C GLY A 665 17.57 23.31 -13.87
N VAL A 666 17.60 22.05 -14.31
CA VAL A 666 17.14 20.89 -13.55
C VAL A 666 18.18 19.77 -13.48
N ASN A 667 18.20 19.05 -12.36
CA ASN A 667 18.87 17.77 -12.22
C ASN A 667 17.83 16.65 -12.33
N THR A 668 18.07 15.66 -13.19
CA THR A 668 17.17 14.53 -13.40
C THR A 668 17.79 13.25 -12.85
N VAL A 669 16.98 12.49 -12.11
CA VAL A 669 17.31 11.13 -11.64
C VAL A 669 16.32 10.15 -12.27
N GLU A 670 16.83 9.09 -12.89
CA GLU A 670 16.05 7.98 -13.45
C GLU A 670 15.99 6.83 -12.43
N TYR A 671 14.86 6.12 -12.35
CA TYR A 671 14.65 5.01 -11.43
C TYR A 671 14.23 3.74 -12.19
N SER A 672 14.65 2.59 -11.67
CA SER A 672 14.19 1.27 -12.11
C SER A 672 14.21 0.29 -10.94
N TYR A 673 13.38 -0.73 -11.01
CA TYR A 673 13.09 -1.64 -9.90
C TYR A 673 13.03 -3.09 -10.39
N GLY A 674 13.18 -4.05 -9.49
CA GLY A 674 12.94 -5.44 -9.87
C GLY A 674 12.78 -6.41 -8.72
N GLY A 675 12.19 -7.55 -9.06
CA GLY A 675 11.92 -8.65 -8.14
C GLY A 675 10.94 -8.29 -7.04
N LEU A 676 9.83 -7.61 -7.33
CA LEU A 676 8.75 -7.43 -6.36
C LEU A 676 8.14 -8.79 -6.03
N LYS A 677 8.07 -9.12 -4.74
CA LYS A 677 7.47 -10.38 -4.29
C LYS A 677 6.47 -10.16 -3.17
N ALA A 678 5.55 -11.09 -3.02
CA ALA A 678 4.73 -11.25 -1.83
C ALA A 678 4.78 -12.70 -1.35
N GLU A 679 4.37 -12.94 -0.10
CA GLU A 679 4.17 -14.28 0.44
C GLU A 679 2.67 -14.58 0.51
N GLN A 680 2.19 -15.39 -0.44
CA GLN A 680 0.81 -15.85 -0.54
C GLN A 680 0.60 -17.08 0.35
N GLY A 681 -0.63 -17.35 0.77
CA GLY A 681 -0.93 -18.49 1.65
C GLY A 681 -0.51 -18.29 3.13
N THR A 682 0.59 -17.60 3.43
CA THR A 682 1.05 -17.43 4.82
C THR A 682 0.48 -16.18 5.53
N GLY A 683 0.20 -15.11 4.78
CA GLY A 683 -0.36 -13.86 5.31
C GLY A 683 0.68 -12.83 5.76
N ARG A 684 1.96 -12.98 5.39
CA ARG A 684 3.00 -11.95 5.61
C ARG A 684 2.88 -10.77 4.64
N GLY A 685 2.22 -10.95 3.50
CA GLY A 685 1.97 -9.89 2.54
C GLY A 685 3.20 -9.56 1.67
N SER A 686 3.34 -8.29 1.29
CA SER A 686 4.42 -7.82 0.42
C SER A 686 5.80 -7.99 1.06
N LEU A 687 6.78 -8.43 0.26
CA LEU A 687 8.19 -8.57 0.63
C LEU A 687 9.06 -7.41 0.06
N GLY A 688 8.44 -6.44 -0.62
CA GLY A 688 9.11 -5.33 -1.29
C GLY A 688 9.87 -5.75 -2.57
N PHE A 689 10.56 -4.80 -3.21
CA PHE A 689 11.45 -5.10 -4.33
C PHE A 689 12.72 -5.80 -3.84
N ARG A 690 13.26 -6.73 -4.66
CA ARG A 690 14.59 -7.30 -4.42
C ARG A 690 15.67 -6.26 -4.66
N TRP A 691 15.48 -5.36 -5.63
CA TRP A 691 16.42 -4.27 -5.87
C TRP A 691 15.73 -3.00 -6.37
N MET A 692 16.34 -1.86 -6.04
CA MET A 692 16.03 -0.56 -6.63
C MET A 692 17.31 0.07 -7.17
N LYS A 693 17.18 0.87 -8.21
CA LYS A 693 18.29 1.53 -8.87
C LYS A 693 17.90 2.97 -9.18
N SER A 694 18.81 3.90 -8.90
CA SER A 694 18.68 5.31 -9.28
C SER A 694 19.88 5.75 -10.10
N LYS A 695 19.68 6.59 -11.10
CA LYS A 695 20.75 7.10 -11.97
C LYS A 695 20.62 8.60 -12.14
N SER A 696 21.62 9.34 -11.70
CA SER A 696 21.70 10.78 -11.95
C SER A 696 22.18 11.02 -13.38
N VAL A 697 21.37 11.72 -14.18
CA VAL A 697 21.66 11.99 -15.60
C VAL A 697 22.83 12.95 -15.77
N ALA A 698 22.97 13.93 -14.85
CA ALA A 698 23.96 15.00 -14.97
C ALA A 698 25.41 14.50 -14.86
N ASN A 699 25.66 13.49 -14.04
CA ASN A 699 27.00 12.94 -13.78
C ASN A 699 27.13 11.46 -14.17
N ASN A 700 26.06 10.86 -14.70
CA ASN A 700 26.01 9.46 -15.12
C ASN A 700 26.40 8.47 -13.99
N ILE A 701 26.09 8.82 -12.73
CA ILE A 701 26.31 7.97 -11.55
C ILE A 701 25.05 7.19 -11.23
N GLU A 702 25.19 5.88 -11.06
CA GLU A 702 24.14 4.95 -10.66
C GLU A 702 24.34 4.50 -9.22
N SER A 703 23.27 4.48 -8.43
CA SER A 703 23.20 3.80 -7.14
C SER A 703 22.25 2.60 -7.25
N TYR A 704 22.72 1.44 -6.81
CA TYR A 704 21.97 0.18 -6.83
C TYR A 704 21.88 -0.38 -5.41
N THR A 705 20.66 -0.60 -4.92
CA THR A 705 20.40 -1.19 -3.60
C THR A 705 19.66 -2.50 -3.78
N GLU A 706 20.13 -3.56 -3.10
CA GLU A 706 19.51 -4.88 -3.06
C GLU A 706 19.06 -5.20 -1.63
N PHE A 707 17.84 -5.70 -1.51
CA PHE A 707 17.14 -5.95 -0.26
C PHE A 707 16.95 -7.45 -0.05
N ASN A 708 16.99 -7.87 1.21
CA ASN A 708 16.60 -9.21 1.61
C ASN A 708 15.08 -9.37 1.50
N GLN A 709 14.61 -10.49 0.96
CA GLN A 709 13.17 -10.84 0.89
C GLN A 709 12.83 -12.11 1.68
N ASN A 710 13.76 -12.59 2.51
CA ASN A 710 13.56 -13.75 3.37
C ASN A 710 13.22 -13.28 4.77
N HIS A 711 12.11 -13.75 5.35
CA HIS A 711 11.81 -13.50 6.75
C HIS A 711 12.87 -14.16 7.65
N PRO A 712 13.35 -13.50 8.72
CA PRO A 712 12.95 -12.19 9.25
C PRO A 712 13.71 -11.00 8.65
N PHE A 713 14.59 -11.21 7.69
CA PHE A 713 15.43 -10.18 7.08
C PHE A 713 14.70 -9.32 6.03
N THR A 714 13.43 -9.59 5.73
CA THR A 714 12.65 -8.87 4.72
C THR A 714 12.81 -7.35 4.85
N GLY A 715 13.16 -6.67 3.76
CA GLY A 715 13.35 -5.22 3.69
C GLY A 715 14.72 -4.70 4.17
N THR A 716 15.59 -5.53 4.75
CA THR A 716 16.93 -5.07 5.13
C THR A 716 17.86 -4.99 3.92
N VAL A 717 18.73 -3.98 3.88
CA VAL A 717 19.66 -3.75 2.75
C VAL A 717 20.79 -4.78 2.79
N ALA A 718 20.78 -5.73 1.85
CA ALA A 718 21.81 -6.75 1.69
C ALA A 718 23.07 -6.20 1.00
N LYS A 719 22.88 -5.33 -0.01
CA LYS A 719 23.98 -4.76 -0.79
C LYS A 719 23.62 -3.36 -1.28
N ASN A 720 24.58 -2.44 -1.28
CA ASN A 720 24.46 -1.14 -1.91
C ASN A 720 25.73 -0.87 -2.75
N GLU A 721 25.55 -0.38 -3.96
CA GLU A 721 26.63 -0.07 -4.91
C GLU A 721 26.46 1.36 -5.45
N THR A 722 27.59 2.02 -5.70
CA THR A 722 27.66 3.24 -6.50
C THR A 722 28.61 3.00 -7.66
N ARG A 723 28.20 3.29 -8.89
CA ARG A 723 29.00 3.05 -10.10
C ARG A 723 28.78 4.10 -11.20
N LEU A 724 29.72 4.19 -12.13
CA LEU A 724 29.54 4.88 -13.40
C LEU A 724 28.65 4.03 -14.32
N ALA A 725 27.55 4.61 -14.80
CA ALA A 725 26.59 3.89 -15.62
C ALA A 725 27.18 3.55 -17.00
N GLY A 726 26.91 2.33 -17.50
CA GLY A 726 27.38 1.84 -18.80
C GLY A 726 28.80 1.23 -18.81
N SER A 727 29.53 1.28 -17.69
CA SER A 727 30.91 0.78 -17.59
C SER A 727 31.03 -0.67 -17.09
N GLY A 728 29.91 -1.40 -16.92
CA GLY A 728 29.90 -2.74 -16.33
C GLY A 728 30.53 -2.77 -14.93
N ASN A 729 31.23 -3.86 -14.58
CA ASN A 729 31.95 -3.96 -13.31
C ASN A 729 33.18 -3.04 -13.21
N ALA A 730 33.67 -2.49 -14.32
CA ALA A 730 34.84 -1.60 -14.35
C ALA A 730 34.53 -0.16 -13.90
N GLY A 731 33.26 0.18 -13.69
CA GLY A 731 32.83 1.49 -13.19
C GLY A 731 32.41 1.52 -11.73
N LEU A 732 32.57 0.44 -10.97
CA LEU A 732 32.17 0.36 -9.57
C LEU A 732 33.06 1.26 -8.70
N LEU A 733 32.48 2.18 -7.94
CA LEU A 733 33.20 3.16 -7.12
C LEU A 733 33.16 2.79 -5.63
N LYS A 734 31.99 2.33 -5.17
CA LYS A 734 31.78 1.89 -3.79
C LYS A 734 30.81 0.71 -3.76
N ARG A 735 31.06 -0.25 -2.87
CA ARG A 735 30.13 -1.31 -2.50
C ARG A 735 30.09 -1.45 -0.99
N THR A 736 28.89 -1.60 -0.44
CA THR A 736 28.67 -2.03 0.94
C THR A 736 27.86 -3.32 0.91
N THR A 737 28.34 -4.38 1.55
CA THR A 737 27.63 -5.66 1.71
C THR A 737 27.33 -5.90 3.17
N ASN A 738 26.07 -6.16 3.50
CA ASN A 738 25.62 -6.42 4.87
C ASN A 738 25.20 -7.88 5.03
N THR A 739 25.76 -8.55 6.01
CA THR A 739 25.31 -9.84 6.51
C THR A 739 24.46 -9.60 7.74
N TYR A 740 23.25 -10.15 7.77
CA TYR A 740 22.35 -10.06 8.93
C TYR A 740 22.35 -11.35 9.73
N ALA A 741 22.15 -11.20 11.03
CA ALA A 741 21.83 -12.29 11.93
C ALA A 741 20.55 -11.96 12.69
N GLN A 742 20.01 -12.97 13.36
CA GLN A 742 18.85 -12.85 14.23
C GLN A 742 19.15 -13.45 15.59
N SER A 743 18.51 -12.92 16.62
CA SER A 743 18.39 -13.56 17.92
C SER A 743 16.93 -13.68 18.33
N PRO A 744 16.59 -14.58 19.27
CA PRO A 744 15.35 -14.46 20.00
C PRO A 744 15.24 -13.04 20.58
N GLY A 745 14.09 -12.39 20.40
CA GLY A 745 13.77 -11.14 21.08
C GLY A 745 13.42 -11.40 22.55
N SER A 746 12.82 -10.40 23.20
CA SER A 746 12.43 -10.53 24.62
C SER A 746 11.18 -11.38 24.85
N ALA A 747 10.54 -11.86 23.77
CA ALA A 747 9.42 -12.80 23.73
C ALA A 747 9.72 -14.02 22.83
N GLY A 748 9.12 -15.18 23.12
CA GLY A 748 9.42 -16.45 22.45
C GLY A 748 9.23 -16.48 20.92
N ALA A 749 8.37 -15.63 20.35
CA ALA A 749 8.20 -15.49 18.90
C ALA A 749 8.57 -14.09 18.35
N SER A 750 9.09 -13.19 19.19
CA SER A 750 9.69 -11.94 18.73
C SER A 750 11.11 -12.20 18.23
N VAL A 751 11.53 -11.47 17.20
CA VAL A 751 12.85 -11.62 16.59
C VAL A 751 13.56 -10.28 16.56
N PHE A 752 14.79 -10.25 17.07
CA PHE A 752 15.68 -9.13 16.89
C PHE A 752 16.59 -9.39 15.69
N VAL A 753 16.48 -8.55 14.67
CA VAL A 753 17.29 -8.61 13.45
C VAL A 753 18.33 -7.52 13.49
N TYR A 754 19.59 -7.86 13.21
CA TYR A 754 20.70 -6.92 13.24
C TYR A 754 21.75 -7.24 12.17
N PRO A 755 22.48 -6.22 11.66
CA PRO A 755 23.67 -6.47 10.85
C PRO A 755 24.75 -7.13 11.73
N SER A 756 25.20 -8.33 11.38
CA SER A 756 26.32 -9.01 12.04
C SER A 756 27.66 -8.59 11.45
N GLN A 757 27.69 -8.25 10.17
CA GLN A 757 28.85 -7.73 9.47
C GLN A 757 28.44 -6.75 8.36
N SER A 758 29.20 -5.67 8.21
CA SER A 758 29.16 -4.77 7.07
C SER A 758 30.56 -4.68 6.47
N VAL A 759 30.70 -4.97 5.18
CA VAL A 759 31.96 -4.84 4.44
C VAL A 759 31.83 -3.69 3.46
N GLU A 760 32.69 -2.68 3.58
CA GLU A 760 32.80 -1.59 2.61
C GLU A 760 34.05 -1.77 1.74
N GLU A 761 33.83 -1.71 0.43
CA GLU A 761 34.85 -1.78 -0.61
C GLU A 761 34.75 -0.52 -1.47
N SER A 762 35.88 -0.03 -1.97
CA SER A 762 35.91 1.11 -2.88
C SER A 762 37.04 0.97 -3.90
N TRP A 763 36.88 1.63 -5.03
CA TRP A 763 37.83 1.62 -6.14
C TRP A 763 38.05 3.03 -6.66
N ASP A 764 39.22 3.27 -7.25
CA ASP A 764 39.45 4.49 -8.02
C ASP A 764 38.73 4.45 -9.38
N LEU A 765 38.80 5.54 -10.15
CA LEU A 765 38.18 5.65 -11.47
C LEU A 765 38.77 4.70 -12.53
N SER A 766 39.93 4.08 -12.25
CA SER A 766 40.55 3.07 -13.12
C SER A 766 40.17 1.64 -12.74
N GLY A 767 39.38 1.46 -11.66
CA GLY A 767 39.01 0.16 -11.12
C GLY A 767 40.07 -0.46 -10.19
N THR A 768 41.07 0.31 -9.74
CA THR A 768 42.04 -0.16 -8.74
C THR A 768 41.37 -0.16 -7.36
N PRO A 769 41.34 -1.29 -6.62
CA PRO A 769 40.71 -1.35 -5.31
C PRO A 769 41.51 -0.59 -4.25
N TYR A 770 40.80 0.17 -3.42
CA TYR A 770 41.31 0.66 -2.15
C TYR A 770 41.18 -0.42 -1.06
N PRO A 771 41.90 -0.28 0.06
CA PRO A 771 41.72 -1.15 1.22
C PRO A 771 40.26 -1.24 1.65
N SER A 772 39.73 -2.46 1.79
CA SER A 772 38.38 -2.67 2.28
C SER A 772 38.32 -2.49 3.79
N SER A 773 37.14 -2.13 4.30
CA SER A 773 36.87 -2.09 5.73
C SER A 773 35.73 -3.04 6.10
N SER A 774 35.84 -3.70 7.25
CA SER A 774 34.81 -4.59 7.77
C SER A 774 34.43 -4.15 9.17
N THR A 775 33.14 -3.92 9.40
CA THR A 775 32.57 -3.70 10.72
C THR A 775 31.80 -4.94 11.15
N SER A 776 32.15 -5.56 12.28
CA SER A 776 31.43 -6.68 12.86
C SER A 776 30.80 -6.31 14.20
N TYR A 777 29.65 -6.91 14.49
CA TYR A 777 28.86 -6.64 15.68
C TYR A 777 28.63 -7.92 16.47
N VAL A 778 28.89 -7.87 17.77
CA VAL A 778 28.56 -8.95 18.71
C VAL A 778 27.56 -8.43 19.73
N TYR A 779 26.51 -9.22 19.94
CA TYR A 779 25.46 -8.97 20.93
C TYR A 779 25.54 -10.09 21.97
N GLY A 780 25.79 -9.74 23.23
CA GLY A 780 26.21 -10.70 24.27
C GLY A 780 25.32 -10.79 25.51
N GLN A 781 24.13 -10.17 25.53
CA GLN A 781 23.23 -10.25 26.68
C GLN A 781 22.01 -11.15 26.38
N ASN A 782 21.56 -11.96 27.34
CA ASN A 782 20.30 -12.69 27.23
C ASN A 782 19.39 -12.31 28.42
N PRO A 783 18.20 -11.72 28.19
CA PRO A 783 17.63 -11.32 26.90
C PRO A 783 18.46 -10.24 26.19
N GLN A 784 18.43 -10.23 24.86
CA GLN A 784 19.06 -9.16 24.06
C GLN A 784 18.14 -7.94 24.05
N TYR A 785 18.70 -6.76 24.28
CA TYR A 785 17.99 -5.46 24.20
C TYR A 785 18.49 -4.57 23.05
N GLY A 786 19.15 -5.18 22.05
CA GLY A 786 19.59 -4.49 20.84
C GLY A 786 20.83 -3.63 21.00
N ASP A 787 21.60 -3.84 22.05
CA ASP A 787 22.82 -3.09 22.33
C ASP A 787 24.06 -3.97 22.07
N PRO A 788 24.94 -3.61 21.14
CA PRO A 788 26.12 -4.42 20.83
C PRO A 788 27.12 -4.35 21.99
N THR A 789 27.59 -5.51 22.44
CA THR A 789 28.62 -5.65 23.47
C THR A 789 30.02 -5.52 22.89
N GLN A 790 30.19 -5.75 21.59
CA GLN A 790 31.44 -5.49 20.89
C GLN A 790 31.18 -5.02 19.46
N ILE A 791 31.93 -4.01 19.04
CA ILE A 791 31.98 -3.52 17.66
C ILE A 791 33.44 -3.55 17.22
N THR A 792 33.74 -4.26 16.14
CA THR A 792 35.11 -4.32 15.60
C THR A 792 35.12 -3.76 14.19
N VAL A 793 35.91 -2.72 13.95
CA VAL A 793 36.18 -2.18 12.62
C VAL A 793 37.60 -2.57 12.24
N SER A 794 37.77 -3.40 11.20
CA SER A 794 39.06 -3.78 10.64
C SER A 794 39.22 -3.27 9.22
N ASN A 795 40.45 -3.10 8.75
CA ASN A 795 40.73 -2.89 7.33
C ASN A 795 41.60 -4.02 6.77
N SER A 796 41.63 -4.14 5.44
CA SER A 796 42.42 -5.17 4.75
C SER A 796 43.94 -5.00 4.89
N GLU A 797 44.41 -3.87 5.42
CA GLU A 797 45.83 -3.59 5.72
C GLU A 797 46.25 -4.00 7.14
N GLY A 798 45.36 -4.61 7.92
CA GLY A 798 45.68 -5.14 9.26
C GLY A 798 45.45 -4.17 10.42
N SER A 799 44.98 -2.94 10.15
CA SER A 799 44.51 -2.05 11.22
C SER A 799 43.17 -2.51 11.76
N SER A 800 42.95 -2.37 13.07
CA SER A 800 41.61 -2.57 13.64
C SER A 800 41.32 -1.68 14.84
N LYS A 801 40.04 -1.41 15.08
CA LYS A 801 39.50 -0.76 16.28
C LYS A 801 38.39 -1.62 16.84
N THR A 802 38.56 -2.09 18.07
CA THR A 802 37.56 -2.87 18.79
C THR A 802 37.03 -2.04 19.95
N THR A 803 35.72 -1.79 19.97
CA THR A 803 35.01 -1.19 21.09
C THR A 803 34.27 -2.28 21.84
N VAL A 804 34.53 -2.46 23.12
CA VAL A 804 33.81 -3.35 24.02
C VAL A 804 32.94 -2.53 24.96
N ASN A 805 31.63 -2.77 24.93
CA ASN A 805 30.63 -2.07 25.70
C ASN A 805 30.13 -2.93 26.87
N GLU A 806 30.16 -2.37 28.07
CA GLU A 806 29.53 -2.89 29.26
C GLU A 806 28.30 -2.03 29.56
N TYR A 807 27.14 -2.66 29.77
CA TYR A 807 25.89 -2.00 30.08
C TYR A 807 25.48 -2.31 31.53
N TRP A 808 24.76 -1.38 32.16
CA TRP A 808 24.07 -1.68 33.41
C TRP A 808 23.02 -2.79 33.19
N PRO A 809 22.77 -3.64 34.20
CA PRO A 809 21.68 -4.61 34.11
C PRO A 809 20.35 -3.92 33.78
N ALA A 810 19.57 -4.54 32.89
CA ALA A 810 18.23 -4.07 32.56
C ALA A 810 17.37 -3.99 33.83
N ASN A 811 16.69 -2.86 34.04
CA ASN A 811 15.72 -2.71 35.12
C ASN A 811 14.32 -2.93 34.55
N THR A 812 13.84 -4.16 34.69
CA THR A 812 12.53 -4.64 34.23
C THR A 812 11.56 -4.93 35.38
N GLY A 813 11.90 -4.46 36.60
CA GLY A 813 11.06 -4.64 37.79
C GLY A 813 9.73 -3.90 37.68
N SER A 814 8.82 -4.15 38.64
CA SER A 814 7.48 -3.52 38.70
C SER A 814 7.54 -2.01 38.42
N GLY A 815 6.98 -1.59 37.29
CA GLY A 815 6.89 -0.18 36.88
C GLY A 815 8.10 0.40 36.13
N ASN A 816 9.21 -0.35 35.99
CA ASN A 816 10.41 0.12 35.33
C ASN A 816 10.70 -0.66 34.04
N TRP A 817 11.14 0.05 33.01
CA TRP A 817 11.60 -0.53 31.74
C TRP A 817 12.80 0.26 31.22
N ILE A 818 13.91 0.17 31.94
CA ILE A 818 15.14 0.91 31.64
C ILE A 818 16.16 -0.07 31.09
N LEU A 819 16.47 0.08 29.80
CA LEU A 819 17.30 -0.84 29.03
C LEU A 819 18.56 -0.14 28.50
N GLY A 820 19.60 -0.90 28.14
CA GLY A 820 20.70 -0.43 27.29
C GLY A 820 21.56 0.71 27.82
N ARG A 821 21.57 0.97 29.15
CA ARG A 821 22.36 2.07 29.71
C ARG A 821 23.85 1.73 29.70
N LEU A 822 24.61 2.40 28.84
CA LEU A 822 26.07 2.21 28.76
C LEU A 822 26.71 2.55 30.11
N LYS A 823 27.45 1.60 30.66
CA LYS A 823 28.22 1.73 31.90
C LYS A 823 29.69 2.07 31.59
N LYS A 824 30.27 1.40 30.60
CA LYS A 824 31.66 1.59 30.19
C LYS A 824 31.83 1.21 28.72
N ALA A 825 32.63 1.97 27.98
CA ALA A 825 33.14 1.58 26.67
C ALA A 825 34.68 1.52 26.75
N SER A 826 35.28 0.44 26.24
CA SER A 826 36.73 0.26 26.17
C SER A 826 37.13 0.10 24.71
N VAL A 827 38.05 0.94 24.24
CA VAL A 827 38.48 0.96 22.84
C VAL A 827 39.93 0.48 22.72
N THR A 828 40.14 -0.60 21.98
CA THR A 828 41.47 -1.12 21.63
C THR A 828 41.74 -0.83 20.16
N SER A 829 42.90 -0.24 19.84
CA SER A 829 43.33 0.00 18.46
C SER A 829 44.58 -0.82 18.15
N VAL A 830 44.55 -1.58 17.06
CA VAL A 830 45.70 -2.29 16.49
C VAL A 830 46.15 -1.53 15.25
N LYS A 831 47.46 -1.27 15.16
CA LYS A 831 48.10 -0.71 13.98
C LYS A 831 48.84 -1.82 13.21
N PRO A 832 49.01 -1.68 11.89
CA PRO A 832 49.75 -2.63 11.08
C PRO A 832 51.20 -2.79 11.53
#